data_AF-A0A922XMJ7-F1
#
_entry.id   AF-A0A922XMJ7-F1
#
_cell.length_a   1.000
_cell.length_b   1.000
_cell.length_c   1.000
_cell.angle_alpha   90.00
_cell.angle_beta   90.00
_cell.angle_gamma   90.00
#
_symmetry.space_group_name_H-M   'P 1'
#
loop_
_entity.id
_entity.type
_entity.pdbx_description
1 polymer ?
#
loop_
_entity_poly.entity_id
_entity_poly.type
_entity_poly.pdbx_seq_one_letter_code
_entity_poly.pdbx_strand_id
1 'polypeptide(L)'
;MLPSAGSPGDPTTPGALSGHWWGLVRLIPPRGDSAGALGLVHRPAHDASEASAPGTLWPALELRGAPIGMAAWENRVWMVFEAPPELDPAGTPRPRSGRASIEPPERGAAQTKPGDEPQRRVVSLSAQRGPRGVYLYLPDGGGHDEAPLTPRGELVAIAGSPIGPVALLRQRDRLTGDARGAWRVMVLVGDHRWVDAPVPAVLAEDHAGLLDAALGPTAEGVALLTRSTLDARQPLRVWRSRAGALPAEAPLSGGAGTARPESAPGPAPSNGPAATGPGNDPAARTPLEPDAVITWSDRATQELSSGGADWADATMVWADGRVALARLVGGLSALPGPAQVEIGLATPGGVRALGEIRGVGVPWSIGSLAGADRLVVAWAQEQAETGLGATPGPGAGVPAGGGATGRNRPRRVHAAEMSLWTGEALFEGEARTSPTLQVRDLQVLALVLGGALAGALLFVMRDQPRRGVSVPIGASLATPARRGVAMVLDFAPAVLASAAIYGVSPGRVLGPTMAPLESADLAPLATALGLACVVCTVTEWLTGRTLGKSILGCVVVPARRGSARPRSDAQPGAPEGALAGHDTDRQQRAAWAAADATGSPAGPTGPRLEPEPLERVSLWRAAVRNALRWFPPMAVLAITDAQFRHPGDVLAGTIVVAPDEPAGADPGGDAGPADGPPGQG
;
A
#
# COMPACT_ATOMS: atom_id res chain seq x y z
N MET A 1 -14.73 -50.64 2.02
CA MET A 1 -13.81 -49.67 1.39
C MET A 1 -13.49 -48.63 2.45
N LEU A 2 -12.25 -48.64 2.94
CA LEU A 2 -11.76 -47.79 4.03
C LEU A 2 -11.61 -46.33 3.55
N PRO A 3 -11.94 -45.31 4.36
CA PRO A 3 -11.59 -43.94 4.05
C PRO A 3 -10.07 -43.76 4.13
N SER A 4 -9.46 -43.14 3.12
CA SER A 4 -8.07 -42.72 3.19
C SER A 4 -7.91 -41.72 4.34
N ALA A 5 -7.06 -42.04 5.30
CA ALA A 5 -6.54 -41.08 6.25
C ALA A 5 -6.02 -39.84 5.49
N GLY A 6 -6.51 -38.65 5.86
CA GLY A 6 -6.00 -37.39 5.34
C GLY A 6 -4.48 -37.34 5.48
N SER A 7 -3.81 -36.91 4.42
CA SER A 7 -2.35 -36.73 4.45
C SER A 7 -2.00 -35.75 5.58
N PRO A 8 -1.16 -36.12 6.54
CA PRO A 8 -0.74 -35.22 7.60
C PRO A 8 0.12 -34.09 7.01
N GLY A 9 -0.35 -32.85 7.18
CA GLY A 9 0.42 -31.61 7.00
C GLY A 9 0.62 -31.14 5.55
N ASP A 10 -0.39 -30.49 4.97
CA ASP A 10 -0.17 -29.57 3.84
C ASP A 10 0.14 -28.18 4.41
N PRO A 11 1.36 -27.63 4.26
CA PRO A 11 1.81 -26.41 4.96
C PRO A 11 1.28 -25.10 4.37
N THR A 12 0.07 -25.10 3.80
CA THR A 12 -0.36 -24.09 2.81
C THR A 12 -1.14 -22.91 3.37
N THR A 13 -1.25 -22.76 4.70
CA THR A 13 -2.17 -21.80 5.34
C THR A 13 -1.51 -20.68 6.16
N PRO A 14 -1.01 -19.61 5.52
CA PRO A 14 -0.60 -18.36 6.18
C PRO A 14 -1.80 -17.53 6.66
N GLY A 15 -1.82 -17.17 7.94
CA GLY A 15 -2.73 -16.17 8.51
C GLY A 15 -2.23 -14.73 8.29
N ALA A 16 -3.11 -13.76 8.05
CA ALA A 16 -2.76 -12.36 7.81
C ALA A 16 -3.74 -11.42 8.51
N LEU A 17 -3.23 -10.52 9.36
CA LEU A 17 -4.07 -9.54 10.05
C LEU A 17 -3.64 -8.07 9.99
N SER A 18 -2.65 -7.69 9.18
CA SER A 18 -2.35 -6.27 8.94
C SER A 18 -2.05 -5.90 7.48
N GLY A 19 -2.63 -6.62 6.54
CA GLY A 19 -2.47 -6.37 5.10
C GLY A 19 -1.28 -7.12 4.51
N HIS A 20 -0.33 -7.54 5.33
CA HIS A 20 0.76 -8.40 4.89
C HIS A 20 0.27 -9.83 4.69
N TRP A 21 0.54 -10.39 3.53
CA TRP A 21 0.36 -11.79 3.21
C TRP A 21 1.72 -12.46 3.01
N TRP A 22 1.85 -13.69 3.47
CA TRP A 22 3.01 -14.54 3.26
C TRP A 22 2.55 -15.81 2.57
N GLY A 23 3.39 -16.46 1.78
CA GLY A 23 3.02 -17.71 1.12
C GLY A 23 4.23 -18.52 0.71
N LEU A 24 4.00 -19.82 0.51
CA LEU A 24 5.02 -20.73 0.01
C LEU A 24 4.74 -21.06 -1.45
N VAL A 25 5.78 -20.96 -2.28
CA VAL A 25 5.74 -21.36 -3.69
C VAL A 25 6.92 -22.27 -3.98
N ARG A 26 6.74 -23.29 -4.82
CA ARG A 26 7.85 -24.15 -5.23
C ARG A 26 8.72 -23.41 -6.25
N LEU A 27 9.98 -23.18 -5.89
CA LEU A 27 11.04 -22.69 -6.77
C LEU A 27 11.70 -23.89 -7.46
N ILE A 28 12.14 -23.70 -8.71
CA ILE A 28 13.02 -24.68 -9.36
C ILE A 28 14.46 -24.23 -9.15
N PRO A 29 15.36 -25.06 -8.59
CA PRO A 29 16.77 -24.73 -8.52
C PRO A 29 17.34 -24.63 -9.95
N PRO A 30 18.25 -23.68 -10.24
CA PRO A 30 18.80 -23.49 -11.56
C PRO A 30 19.59 -24.71 -12.10
N ARG A 31 19.92 -25.73 -11.29
CA ARG A 31 20.65 -26.92 -11.71
C ARG A 31 20.30 -28.17 -10.89
N GLY A 32 19.77 -29.20 -11.55
CA GLY A 32 20.01 -30.64 -11.30
C GLY A 32 19.59 -31.28 -9.96
N ASP A 33 19.46 -30.54 -8.86
CA ASP A 33 19.11 -31.11 -7.56
C ASP A 33 17.59 -31.34 -7.48
N SER A 34 17.22 -32.60 -7.29
CA SER A 34 15.86 -33.14 -7.42
C SER A 34 14.89 -32.74 -6.30
N ALA A 35 15.33 -31.99 -5.30
CA ALA A 35 14.46 -31.44 -4.27
C ALA A 35 14.18 -29.96 -4.59
N GLY A 36 13.05 -29.70 -5.26
CA GLY A 36 12.64 -28.33 -5.59
C GLY A 36 12.63 -27.44 -4.35
N ALA A 37 13.43 -26.37 -4.37
CA ALA A 37 13.50 -25.40 -3.28
C ALA A 37 12.12 -24.76 -3.05
N LEU A 38 11.80 -24.39 -1.81
CA LEU A 38 10.58 -23.63 -1.51
C LEU A 38 10.95 -22.17 -1.35
N GLY A 39 10.23 -21.30 -2.04
CA GLY A 39 10.34 -19.85 -1.90
C GLY A 39 9.26 -19.36 -0.97
N LEU A 40 9.68 -18.67 0.08
CA LEU A 40 8.80 -17.81 0.85
C LEU A 40 8.60 -16.52 0.05
N VAL A 41 7.35 -16.24 -0.30
CA VAL A 41 6.94 -14.98 -0.93
C VAL A 41 6.15 -14.15 0.07
N HIS A 42 6.27 -12.84 -0.06
CA HIS A 42 5.64 -11.85 0.77
C HIS A 42 4.89 -10.86 -0.12
N ARG A 43 3.67 -10.53 0.27
CA ARG A 43 2.90 -9.45 -0.30
C ARG A 43 2.62 -8.43 0.79
N PRO A 44 3.13 -7.21 0.66
CA PRO A 44 2.92 -6.20 1.68
C PRO A 44 1.48 -5.69 1.76
N ALA A 45 1.20 -5.03 2.88
CA ALA A 45 -0.08 -4.38 3.13
C ALA A 45 -0.46 -3.37 2.06
N HIS A 46 -1.74 -3.40 1.71
CA HIS A 46 -2.39 -2.28 1.04
C HIS A 46 -2.62 -1.15 2.06
N ASP A 47 -1.59 -0.35 2.32
CA ASP A 47 -1.85 0.98 2.89
C ASP A 47 -2.64 1.79 1.87
N ALA A 48 -3.68 2.50 2.31
CA ALA A 48 -4.60 3.25 1.44
C ALA A 48 -3.89 4.28 0.54
N SER A 49 -2.66 4.69 0.91
CA SER A 49 -1.82 5.61 0.14
C SER A 49 -0.92 4.94 -0.91
N GLU A 50 -0.63 3.64 -0.79
CA GLU A 50 0.34 2.92 -1.63
C GLU A 50 -0.11 1.48 -1.87
N ALA A 51 -1.22 1.36 -2.61
CA ALA A 51 -1.76 0.07 -2.96
C ALA A 51 -0.81 -0.65 -3.94
N SER A 52 0.05 -1.55 -3.44
CA SER A 52 0.88 -2.45 -4.28
C SER A 52 0.04 -3.04 -5.42
N ALA A 53 0.45 -2.81 -6.67
CA ALA A 53 -0.34 -3.24 -7.83
C ALA A 53 -0.81 -4.70 -7.69
N PRO A 54 -2.06 -5.02 -8.07
CA PRO A 54 -2.54 -6.39 -8.02
C PRO A 54 -1.59 -7.37 -8.74
N GLY A 55 -1.42 -8.55 -8.16
CA GLY A 55 -0.45 -9.57 -8.53
C GLY A 55 0.96 -9.40 -7.98
N THR A 56 1.25 -8.34 -7.21
CA THR A 56 2.63 -8.09 -6.76
C THR A 56 3.03 -9.02 -5.63
N LEU A 57 4.07 -9.83 -5.85
CA LEU A 57 4.70 -10.71 -4.86
C LEU A 57 6.19 -10.42 -4.77
N TRP A 58 6.73 -10.39 -3.56
CA TRP A 58 8.13 -10.18 -3.27
C TRP A 58 8.77 -11.49 -2.81
N PRO A 59 9.85 -11.96 -3.44
CA PRO A 59 10.62 -13.08 -2.87
C PRO A 59 11.23 -12.62 -1.54
N ALA A 60 10.99 -13.38 -0.49
CA ALA A 60 11.48 -13.09 0.85
C ALA A 60 12.67 -13.97 1.24
N LEU A 61 12.52 -15.29 1.13
CA LEU A 61 13.54 -16.25 1.55
C LEU A 61 13.46 -17.55 0.74
N GLU A 62 14.59 -18.13 0.37
CA GLU A 62 14.66 -19.50 -0.14
C GLU A 62 14.83 -20.47 1.03
N LEU A 63 13.90 -21.40 1.16
CA LEU A 63 13.85 -22.39 2.23
C LEU A 63 14.51 -23.69 1.81
N ARG A 64 15.36 -24.24 2.70
CA ARG A 64 16.04 -25.53 2.53
C ARG A 64 15.15 -26.75 2.82
N GLY A 65 13.89 -26.53 3.16
CA GLY A 65 12.91 -27.57 3.46
C GLY A 65 11.51 -26.99 3.58
N ALA A 66 10.50 -27.86 3.52
CA ALA A 66 9.12 -27.46 3.77
C ALA A 66 8.90 -27.27 5.27
N PRO A 67 8.39 -26.10 5.72
CA PRO A 67 7.88 -26.03 7.08
C PRO A 67 6.67 -26.96 7.20
N ILE A 68 6.46 -27.53 8.37
CA ILE A 68 5.26 -28.31 8.73
C ILE A 68 4.11 -27.43 9.22
N GLY A 69 4.39 -26.16 9.47
CA GLY A 69 3.38 -25.15 9.81
C GLY A 69 3.93 -23.76 9.57
N MET A 70 3.07 -22.84 9.14
CA MET A 70 3.43 -21.45 8.93
C MET A 70 2.31 -20.57 9.45
N ALA A 71 2.69 -19.52 10.17
CA ALA A 71 1.78 -18.54 10.74
C ALA A 71 2.33 -17.15 10.46
N ALA A 72 1.48 -16.17 10.21
CA ALA A 72 1.92 -14.78 10.16
C ALA A 72 0.99 -13.90 10.99
N TRP A 73 1.61 -12.86 11.55
CA TRP A 73 0.96 -11.76 12.23
C TRP A 73 1.68 -10.50 11.83
N GLU A 74 0.91 -9.52 11.39
CA GLU A 74 1.43 -8.31 10.81
C GLU A 74 2.54 -8.56 9.77
N ASN A 75 3.66 -7.87 9.91
CA ASN A 75 4.83 -7.97 9.07
C ASN A 75 5.76 -9.13 9.46
N ARG A 76 5.34 -10.04 10.34
CA ARG A 76 6.16 -11.17 10.80
C ARG A 76 5.52 -12.50 10.40
N VAL A 77 6.36 -13.44 9.95
CA VAL A 77 5.99 -14.82 9.69
C VAL A 77 6.83 -15.75 10.56
N TRP A 78 6.20 -16.79 11.08
CA TRP A 78 6.81 -17.91 11.81
C TRP A 78 6.62 -19.17 11.00
N MET A 79 7.69 -19.95 10.91
CA MET A 79 7.75 -21.22 10.19
C MET A 79 8.25 -22.28 11.16
N VAL A 80 7.51 -23.38 11.28
CA VAL A 80 7.89 -24.53 12.09
C VAL A 80 8.43 -25.61 11.17
N PHE A 81 9.62 -26.10 11.45
CA PHE A 81 10.27 -27.18 10.70
C PHE A 81 10.38 -28.41 11.60
N GLU A 82 10.31 -29.60 10.99
CA GLU A 82 10.80 -30.79 11.68
C GLU A 82 12.30 -30.62 11.96
N ALA A 83 12.73 -31.09 13.13
CA ALA A 83 14.15 -31.12 13.43
C ALA A 83 14.85 -31.92 12.32
N PRO A 84 15.89 -31.37 11.67
CA PRO A 84 16.69 -32.19 10.78
C PRO A 84 17.20 -33.41 11.56
N PRO A 85 17.24 -34.61 10.96
CA PRO A 85 17.84 -35.75 11.63
C PRO A 85 19.26 -35.37 12.04
N GLU A 86 19.60 -35.59 13.31
CA GLU A 86 20.93 -35.27 13.83
C GLU A 86 21.96 -36.03 12.99
N LEU A 87 22.72 -35.29 12.18
CA LEU A 87 23.80 -35.87 11.40
C LEU A 87 24.98 -36.10 12.36
N ASP A 88 25.62 -37.26 12.26
CA ASP A 88 26.90 -37.48 12.94
C ASP A 88 28.00 -36.60 12.31
N PRO A 89 29.21 -36.53 12.90
CA PRO A 89 30.31 -35.75 12.33
C PRO A 89 30.70 -36.16 10.90
N ALA A 90 30.30 -37.35 10.45
CA ALA A 90 30.51 -37.82 9.08
C ALA A 90 29.42 -37.37 8.10
N GLY A 91 28.44 -36.57 8.55
CA GLY A 91 27.31 -36.11 7.75
C GLY A 91 26.28 -37.20 7.47
N THR A 92 26.38 -38.35 8.14
CA THR A 92 25.39 -39.42 8.02
C THR A 92 24.29 -39.20 9.05
N PRO A 93 23.01 -39.34 8.68
CA PRO A 93 21.93 -39.31 9.67
C PRO A 93 22.25 -40.34 10.74
N ARG A 94 22.45 -39.93 12.00
CA ARG A 94 22.58 -40.89 13.09
C ARG A 94 21.34 -41.78 13.02
N PRO A 95 21.48 -43.10 12.82
CA PRO A 95 20.33 -43.97 12.89
C PRO A 95 19.70 -43.74 14.26
N ARG A 96 18.46 -43.24 14.28
CA ARG A 96 17.66 -43.15 15.51
C ARG A 96 17.79 -44.53 16.15
N SER A 97 18.35 -44.60 17.36
CA SER A 97 18.83 -45.82 18.02
C SER A 97 17.72 -46.82 18.40
N GLY A 98 16.59 -46.80 17.71
CA GLY A 98 15.43 -47.67 17.89
C GLY A 98 15.08 -48.50 16.65
N ARG A 99 16.05 -48.97 15.85
CA ARG A 99 15.77 -50.04 14.86
C ARG A 99 16.25 -51.40 15.36
N ALA A 100 15.27 -52.12 15.90
CA ALA A 100 15.06 -53.55 15.76
C ALA A 100 16.24 -54.36 15.21
N SER A 101 17.03 -54.92 16.12
CA SER A 101 17.59 -56.25 15.89
C SER A 101 16.41 -57.20 15.61
N ILE A 102 16.56 -58.10 14.64
CA ILE A 102 15.60 -59.19 14.33
C ILE A 102 15.71 -60.31 15.38
N GLU A 103 16.23 -60.02 16.57
CA GLU A 103 16.12 -60.90 17.73
C GLU A 103 14.87 -60.54 18.54
N PRO A 104 14.05 -61.55 18.93
CA PRO A 104 12.87 -61.31 19.75
C PRO A 104 13.33 -60.64 21.06
N PRO A 105 12.69 -59.52 21.46
CA PRO A 105 13.14 -58.78 22.63
C PRO A 105 12.92 -59.63 23.88
N GLU A 106 14.00 -59.99 24.57
CA GLU A 106 13.91 -60.21 26.01
C GLU A 106 13.28 -58.96 26.64
N ARG A 107 12.29 -59.19 27.52
CA ARG A 107 11.44 -58.16 28.14
C ARG A 107 12.27 -57.09 28.85
N GLY A 108 12.62 -56.04 28.13
CA GLY A 108 13.29 -54.86 28.66
C GLY A 108 13.18 -53.72 27.66
N ALA A 109 12.02 -53.06 27.62
CA ALA A 109 11.84 -51.88 26.79
C ALA A 109 12.90 -50.84 27.18
N ALA A 110 13.85 -50.59 26.28
CA ALA A 110 14.82 -49.52 26.43
C ALA A 110 14.04 -48.20 26.49
N GLN A 111 13.87 -47.66 27.70
CA GLN A 111 13.32 -46.34 27.92
C GLN A 111 14.27 -45.34 27.26
N THR A 112 13.90 -44.79 26.10
CA THR A 112 14.48 -43.54 25.61
C THR A 112 14.38 -42.53 26.75
N LYS A 113 15.53 -41.96 27.17
CA LYS A 113 15.55 -40.98 28.26
C LYS A 113 14.51 -39.89 27.94
N PRO A 114 13.58 -39.60 28.87
CA PRO A 114 12.62 -38.50 28.71
C PRO A 114 13.40 -37.19 28.53
N GLY A 115 13.61 -36.77 27.27
CA GLY A 115 14.49 -35.64 26.94
C GLY A 115 14.98 -35.63 25.49
N ASP A 116 15.14 -36.80 24.87
CA ASP A 116 15.75 -36.91 23.52
C ASP A 116 14.74 -36.82 22.35
N GLU A 117 13.53 -36.31 22.59
CA GLU A 117 12.58 -36.10 21.49
C GLU A 117 13.07 -34.92 20.62
N PRO A 118 13.12 -35.07 19.28
CA PRO A 118 13.67 -34.05 18.38
C PRO A 118 12.84 -32.78 18.42
N GLN A 119 13.42 -31.71 18.96
CA GLN A 119 12.77 -30.40 19.08
C GLN A 119 12.45 -29.79 17.72
N ARG A 120 11.21 -29.30 17.52
CA ARG A 120 10.84 -28.62 16.28
C ARG A 120 11.51 -27.26 16.23
N ARG A 121 12.21 -26.99 15.13
CA ARG A 121 12.84 -25.69 14.91
C ARG A 121 11.77 -24.68 14.51
N VAL A 122 11.74 -23.53 15.17
CA VAL A 122 10.84 -22.43 14.82
C VAL A 122 11.71 -21.29 14.31
N VAL A 123 11.38 -20.75 13.13
CA VAL A 123 12.11 -19.65 12.50
C VAL A 123 11.13 -18.51 12.27
N SER A 124 11.48 -17.31 12.67
CA SER A 124 10.71 -16.11 12.34
C SER A 124 11.42 -15.24 11.31
N LEU A 125 10.64 -14.52 10.51
CA LEU A 125 11.14 -13.52 9.57
C LEU A 125 10.23 -12.30 9.65
N SER A 126 10.81 -11.10 9.70
CA SER A 126 10.05 -9.84 9.72
C SER A 126 10.34 -9.01 8.48
N ALA A 127 9.29 -8.52 7.82
CA ALA A 127 9.38 -7.56 6.74
C ALA A 127 9.36 -6.13 7.31
N GLN A 128 10.48 -5.42 7.24
CA GLN A 128 10.55 -4.00 7.54
C GLN A 128 10.53 -3.17 6.27
N ARG A 129 9.73 -2.11 6.25
CA ARG A 129 9.69 -1.19 5.12
C ARG A 129 10.94 -0.30 5.14
N GLY A 130 11.78 -0.42 4.12
CA GLY A 130 12.96 0.41 3.94
C GLY A 130 12.62 1.80 3.36
N PRO A 131 13.60 2.71 3.32
CA PRO A 131 13.43 4.11 2.90
C PRO A 131 13.03 4.33 1.42
N ARG A 132 12.82 3.27 0.64
CA ARG A 132 12.39 3.30 -0.77
C ARG A 132 11.17 2.42 -1.05
N GLY A 133 10.40 2.10 -0.01
CA GLY A 133 9.29 1.14 -0.08
C GLY A 133 9.72 -0.31 -0.30
N VAL A 134 11.03 -0.59 -0.47
CA VAL A 134 11.55 -1.95 -0.56
C VAL A 134 11.45 -2.59 0.83
N TYR A 135 10.88 -3.79 0.88
CA TYR A 135 10.85 -4.55 2.12
C TYR A 135 12.19 -5.22 2.36
N LEU A 136 12.78 -4.91 3.51
CA LEU A 136 13.95 -5.57 4.07
C LEU A 136 13.45 -6.71 4.96
N TYR A 137 13.98 -7.91 4.74
CA TYR A 137 13.61 -9.08 5.52
C TYR A 137 14.66 -9.29 6.61
N LEU A 138 14.27 -9.05 7.86
CA LEU A 138 15.16 -9.13 9.01
C LEU A 138 15.03 -10.48 9.74
N PRO A 139 16.19 -11.02 10.18
CA PRO A 139 17.52 -10.45 10.04
C PRO A 139 18.08 -10.73 8.63
N ASP A 140 19.03 -9.90 8.16
CA ASP A 140 19.53 -9.91 6.78
C ASP A 140 19.88 -11.33 6.28
N GLY A 141 18.98 -11.91 5.48
CA GLY A 141 19.23 -13.12 4.70
C GLY A 141 19.04 -14.47 5.40
N GLY A 142 18.56 -14.53 6.65
CA GLY A 142 18.24 -15.81 7.29
C GLY A 142 17.43 -15.62 8.56
N GLY A 143 16.17 -16.04 8.58
CA GLY A 143 15.24 -15.80 9.70
C GLY A 143 15.83 -16.04 11.10
N HIS A 144 15.26 -15.37 12.10
CA HIS A 144 15.63 -15.55 13.50
C HIS A 144 15.20 -16.93 13.99
N ASP A 145 16.12 -17.68 14.58
CA ASP A 145 15.76 -18.90 15.31
C ASP A 145 15.02 -18.50 16.59
N GLU A 146 13.77 -18.94 16.68
CA GLU A 146 12.90 -18.80 17.84
C GLU A 146 13.11 -19.99 18.77
N ALA A 147 12.56 -19.92 19.99
CA ALA A 147 12.61 -21.10 20.84
C ALA A 147 11.90 -22.28 20.19
N PRO A 148 12.52 -23.46 20.28
CA PRO A 148 11.99 -24.64 19.66
C PRO A 148 10.62 -24.98 20.24
N LEU A 149 9.70 -25.38 19.37
CA LEU A 149 8.40 -25.88 19.80
C LEU A 149 8.59 -27.30 20.34
N THR A 150 8.19 -27.49 21.60
CA THR A 150 8.36 -28.75 22.32
C THR A 150 7.75 -29.90 21.51
N PRO A 151 8.45 -31.04 21.36
CA PRO A 151 8.04 -32.12 20.44
C PRO A 151 6.84 -32.94 20.89
N ARG A 152 6.30 -32.68 22.08
CA ARG A 152 5.21 -33.47 22.67
C ARG A 152 3.88 -33.21 21.96
N GLY A 153 3.63 -33.98 20.90
CA GLY A 153 2.39 -33.99 20.15
C GLY A 153 2.57 -33.63 18.68
N GLU A 154 1.59 -33.97 17.87
CA GLU A 154 1.47 -33.58 16.47
C GLU A 154 1.10 -32.11 16.35
N LEU A 155 1.81 -31.35 15.51
CA LEU A 155 1.40 -29.98 15.19
C LEU A 155 0.19 -30.06 14.27
N VAL A 156 -0.97 -29.63 14.76
CA VAL A 156 -2.22 -29.64 13.99
C VAL A 156 -2.39 -28.31 13.26
N ALA A 157 -2.16 -27.20 13.94
CA ALA A 157 -2.27 -25.86 13.37
C ALA A 157 -1.33 -24.87 14.06
N ILE A 158 -1.01 -23.77 13.37
CA ILE A 158 -0.32 -22.62 13.94
C ILE A 158 -0.95 -21.34 13.38
N ALA A 159 -1.16 -20.33 14.22
CA ALA A 159 -1.63 -19.01 13.81
C ALA A 159 -0.81 -17.90 14.47
N GLY A 160 -0.67 -16.77 13.78
CA GLY A 160 -0.07 -15.58 14.39
C GLY A 160 -1.08 -14.88 15.31
N SER A 161 -0.61 -14.14 16.30
CA SER A 161 -1.44 -13.31 17.17
C SER A 161 -0.66 -12.06 17.62
N PRO A 162 -1.31 -11.04 18.21
CA PRO A 162 -0.63 -9.84 18.71
C PRO A 162 0.50 -10.12 19.72
N ILE A 163 0.43 -11.27 20.41
CA ILE A 163 1.39 -11.66 21.44
C ILE A 163 2.44 -12.68 20.95
N GLY A 164 2.36 -13.11 19.69
CA GLY A 164 3.23 -14.13 19.09
C GLY A 164 2.47 -15.29 18.44
N PRO A 165 3.17 -16.31 17.92
CA PRO A 165 2.55 -17.46 17.30
C PRO A 165 1.90 -18.38 18.36
N VAL A 166 0.73 -18.89 18.00
CA VAL A 166 -0.06 -19.85 18.78
C VAL A 166 -0.08 -21.17 18.03
N ALA A 167 0.45 -22.23 18.65
CA ALA A 167 0.48 -23.58 18.12
C ALA A 167 -0.60 -24.44 18.78
N LEU A 168 -1.37 -25.16 17.98
CA LEU A 168 -2.27 -26.21 18.42
C LEU A 168 -1.60 -27.57 18.23
N LEU A 169 -1.38 -28.27 19.34
CA LEU A 169 -0.76 -29.58 19.39
C LEU A 169 -1.81 -30.63 19.78
N ARG A 170 -1.77 -31.79 19.11
CA ARG A 170 -2.51 -32.98 19.52
C ARG A 170 -1.54 -33.98 20.14
N GLN A 171 -1.66 -34.26 21.43
CA GLN A 171 -0.78 -35.22 22.07
C GLN A 171 -1.01 -36.61 21.48
N ARG A 172 0.08 -37.39 21.34
CA ARG A 172 -0.03 -38.82 21.08
C ARG A 172 -0.03 -39.54 22.41
N ASP A 173 -0.95 -40.48 22.59
CA ASP A 173 -0.91 -41.36 23.76
C ASP A 173 0.34 -42.24 23.65
N ARG A 174 1.21 -42.17 24.65
CA ARG A 174 2.49 -42.88 24.67
C ARG A 174 2.32 -44.39 24.72
N LEU A 175 1.21 -44.88 25.29
CA LEU A 175 0.98 -46.31 25.46
C LEU A 175 0.44 -46.95 24.18
N THR A 176 -0.45 -46.25 23.48
CA THR A 176 -1.13 -46.79 22.30
C THR A 176 -0.50 -46.31 20.98
N GLY A 177 0.25 -45.21 20.99
CA GLY A 177 0.76 -44.55 19.78
C GLY A 177 -0.34 -43.83 18.99
N ASP A 178 -1.60 -43.95 19.41
CA ASP A 178 -2.73 -43.32 18.76
C ASP A 178 -2.72 -41.81 19.04
N ALA A 179 -3.02 -41.03 18.00
CA ALA A 179 -3.12 -39.57 18.08
C ALA A 179 -4.40 -39.08 18.77
N ARG A 180 -5.07 -39.92 19.57
CA ARG A 180 -6.29 -39.58 20.32
C ARG A 180 -6.00 -38.86 21.65
N GLY A 181 -4.80 -38.30 21.81
CA GLY A 181 -4.39 -37.68 23.06
C GLY A 181 -4.94 -36.27 23.23
N ALA A 182 -4.78 -35.76 24.46
CA ALA A 182 -5.25 -34.44 24.86
C ALA A 182 -4.72 -33.34 23.93
N TRP A 183 -5.57 -32.35 23.66
CA TRP A 183 -5.19 -31.14 22.96
C TRP A 183 -4.34 -30.24 23.87
N ARG A 184 -3.38 -29.52 23.27
CA ARG A 184 -2.61 -28.46 23.93
C ARG A 184 -2.52 -27.24 23.04
N VAL A 185 -2.77 -26.08 23.61
CA VAL A 185 -2.48 -24.79 22.97
C VAL A 185 -1.20 -24.27 23.59
N MET A 186 -0.20 -23.97 22.75
CA MET A 186 1.05 -23.35 23.18
C MET A 186 1.16 -21.97 22.54
N VAL A 187 1.64 -21.00 23.30
CA VAL A 187 1.84 -19.62 22.86
C VAL A 187 3.29 -19.24 23.06
N LEU A 188 3.94 -18.74 22.02
CA LEU A 188 5.28 -18.19 22.14
C LEU A 188 5.15 -16.73 22.60
N VAL A 189 5.59 -16.46 23.83
CA VAL A 189 5.46 -15.16 24.49
C VAL A 189 6.85 -14.55 24.72
N GLY A 190 6.97 -13.23 24.52
CA GLY A 190 8.12 -12.42 24.97
C GLY A 190 9.47 -12.94 24.47
N ASP A 191 10.37 -13.21 25.42
CA ASP A 191 11.76 -13.72 25.29
C ASP A 191 11.88 -15.13 24.66
N HIS A 192 11.08 -15.42 23.63
CA HIS A 192 11.12 -16.69 22.93
C HIS A 192 10.83 -17.86 23.89
N ARG A 193 9.71 -17.85 24.63
CA ARG A 193 9.32 -19.03 25.44
C ARG A 193 7.90 -19.50 25.12
N TRP A 194 7.77 -20.79 24.83
CA TRP A 194 6.46 -21.43 24.68
C TRP A 194 5.82 -21.67 26.05
N VAL A 195 4.62 -21.13 26.25
CA VAL A 195 3.80 -21.28 27.46
C VAL A 195 2.53 -22.04 27.10
N ASP A 196 2.09 -22.94 27.98
CA ASP A 196 0.80 -23.61 27.82
C ASP A 196 -0.34 -22.61 28.07
N ALA A 197 -1.31 -22.58 27.16
CA ALA A 197 -2.54 -21.85 27.31
C ALA A 197 -3.71 -22.81 27.54
N PRO A 198 -4.76 -22.37 28.26
CA PRO A 198 -5.96 -23.16 28.41
C PRO A 198 -6.54 -23.49 27.04
N VAL A 199 -7.08 -24.69 26.93
CA VAL A 199 -7.73 -25.21 25.73
C VAL A 199 -9.24 -24.98 25.89
N PRO A 200 -9.99 -24.60 24.83
CA PRO A 200 -11.44 -24.50 24.91
C PRO A 200 -12.08 -25.78 25.43
N ALA A 201 -13.12 -25.66 26.26
CA ALA A 201 -13.79 -26.81 26.87
C ALA A 201 -14.22 -27.88 25.83
N VAL A 202 -14.64 -27.45 24.62
CA VAL A 202 -15.02 -28.37 23.54
C VAL A 202 -13.89 -29.31 23.10
N LEU A 203 -12.64 -28.85 23.12
CA LEU A 203 -11.48 -29.68 22.78
C LEU A 203 -11.06 -30.53 23.98
N ALA A 204 -11.31 -30.07 25.22
CA ALA A 204 -11.08 -30.88 26.41
C ALA A 204 -12.01 -32.10 26.47
N GLU A 205 -13.23 -31.97 25.93
CA GLU A 205 -14.24 -33.04 25.84
C GLU A 205 -14.02 -33.99 24.65
N ASP A 206 -13.16 -33.65 23.68
CA ASP A 206 -12.83 -34.51 22.53
C ASP A 206 -11.84 -35.62 22.90
N HIS A 207 -12.30 -36.55 23.73
CA HIS A 207 -11.51 -37.70 24.15
C HIS A 207 -11.28 -38.73 23.02
N ALA A 208 -11.97 -38.58 21.89
CA ALA A 208 -11.93 -39.57 20.82
C ALA A 208 -11.03 -39.15 19.64
N GLY A 209 -10.52 -37.90 19.64
CA GLY A 209 -9.72 -37.35 18.54
C GLY A 209 -10.55 -37.20 17.27
N LEU A 210 -11.83 -36.87 17.42
CA LEU A 210 -12.81 -36.82 16.33
C LEU A 210 -13.13 -35.38 15.94
N LEU A 211 -12.27 -34.44 16.29
CA LEU A 211 -12.33 -33.07 15.82
C LEU A 211 -11.19 -32.76 14.85
N ASP A 212 -11.54 -32.25 13.68
CA ASP A 212 -10.62 -31.44 12.89
C ASP A 212 -10.59 -30.03 13.47
N ALA A 213 -9.41 -29.44 13.56
CA ALA A 213 -9.20 -28.15 14.17
C ALA A 213 -8.26 -27.28 13.34
N ALA A 214 -8.59 -26.00 13.23
CA ALA A 214 -7.76 -25.00 12.57
C ALA A 214 -7.66 -23.73 13.43
N LEU A 215 -6.52 -23.05 13.36
CA LEU A 215 -6.31 -21.75 13.99
C LEU A 215 -6.27 -20.65 12.93
N GLY A 216 -6.91 -19.52 13.24
CA GLY A 216 -6.84 -18.30 12.46
C GLY A 216 -6.48 -17.11 13.35
N PRO A 217 -5.74 -16.11 12.85
CA PRO A 217 -5.42 -14.93 13.64
C PRO A 217 -6.70 -14.07 13.85
N THR A 218 -6.89 -13.41 15.01
CA THR A 218 -7.93 -12.37 15.24
C THR A 218 -7.30 -11.09 15.77
N ALA A 219 -7.95 -9.92 15.57
CA ALA A 219 -7.43 -8.63 16.08
C ALA A 219 -7.13 -8.66 17.60
N GLU A 220 -7.87 -9.48 18.34
CA GLU A 220 -7.74 -9.63 19.79
C GLU A 220 -6.90 -10.83 20.21
N GLY A 221 -6.52 -11.75 19.32
CA GLY A 221 -5.91 -13.04 19.69
C GLY A 221 -5.92 -14.05 18.54
N VAL A 222 -6.56 -15.19 18.75
CA VAL A 222 -6.77 -16.23 17.74
C VAL A 222 -8.22 -16.73 17.72
N ALA A 223 -8.65 -17.25 16.58
CA ALA A 223 -9.86 -18.02 16.44
C ALA A 223 -9.48 -19.50 16.28
N LEU A 224 -10.18 -20.37 17.00
CA LEU A 224 -10.14 -21.81 16.80
C LEU A 224 -11.43 -22.22 16.09
N LEU A 225 -11.30 -22.87 14.95
CA LEU A 225 -12.42 -23.56 14.35
C LEU A 225 -12.33 -25.04 14.66
N THR A 226 -13.46 -25.64 15.02
CA THR A 226 -13.57 -27.09 15.21
C THR A 226 -14.68 -27.68 14.34
N ARG A 227 -14.46 -28.90 13.85
CA ARG A 227 -15.43 -29.70 13.10
C ARG A 227 -15.44 -31.13 13.61
N SER A 228 -16.62 -31.73 13.77
CA SER A 228 -16.71 -33.17 14.01
C SER A 228 -16.39 -33.97 12.76
N THR A 229 -15.45 -34.90 12.86
CA THR A 229 -15.13 -35.89 11.82
C THR A 229 -16.12 -37.04 11.78
N LEU A 230 -16.87 -37.28 12.87
CA LEU A 230 -17.92 -38.31 12.93
C LEU A 230 -19.15 -37.94 12.12
N ASP A 231 -19.51 -36.67 12.15
CA ASP A 231 -20.71 -36.17 11.48
C ASP A 231 -20.38 -34.87 10.76
N ALA A 232 -20.04 -35.03 9.48
CA ALA A 232 -19.77 -33.92 8.57
C ALA A 232 -20.93 -32.92 8.46
N ARG A 233 -22.15 -33.27 8.93
CA ARG A 233 -23.31 -32.38 8.97
C ARG A 233 -23.29 -31.44 10.17
N GLN A 234 -22.52 -31.72 11.22
CA GLN A 234 -22.42 -30.82 12.35
C GLN A 234 -21.87 -29.46 11.93
N PRO A 235 -22.39 -28.37 12.52
CA PRO A 235 -21.93 -27.03 12.18
C PRO A 235 -20.45 -26.87 12.53
N LEU A 236 -19.74 -26.12 11.70
CA LEU A 236 -18.41 -25.64 12.03
C LEU A 236 -18.55 -24.63 13.18
N ARG A 237 -17.78 -24.81 14.25
CA ARG A 237 -17.86 -23.96 15.44
C ARG A 237 -16.64 -23.06 15.54
N VAL A 238 -16.87 -21.74 15.63
CA VAL A 238 -15.82 -20.73 15.80
C VAL A 238 -15.72 -20.31 17.25
N TRP A 239 -14.57 -20.54 17.87
CA TRP A 239 -14.21 -20.08 19.20
C TRP A 239 -13.23 -18.93 19.06
N ARG A 240 -13.45 -17.84 19.79
CA ARG A 240 -12.53 -16.70 19.75
C ARG A 240 -11.77 -16.62 21.06
N SER A 241 -10.51 -16.23 20.95
CA SER A 241 -9.67 -15.94 22.08
C SER A 241 -9.35 -14.46 22.15
N ARG A 242 -9.12 -14.00 23.37
CA ARG A 242 -8.56 -12.70 23.67
C ARG A 242 -7.19 -12.90 24.30
N ALA A 243 -6.17 -12.33 23.70
CA ALA A 243 -4.84 -12.23 24.26
C ALA A 243 -4.90 -11.29 25.46
N GLY A 244 -4.44 -11.76 26.61
CA GLY A 244 -4.24 -10.92 27.79
C GLY A 244 -3.16 -9.87 27.51
N ALA A 245 -3.27 -8.71 28.17
CA ALA A 245 -2.14 -7.80 28.21
C ALA A 245 -0.99 -8.54 28.91
N LEU A 246 0.15 -8.67 28.23
CA LEU A 246 1.35 -9.14 28.92
C LEU A 246 1.61 -8.14 30.05
N PRO A 247 1.85 -8.60 31.30
CA PRO A 247 2.23 -7.70 32.37
C PRO A 247 3.43 -6.91 31.87
N ALA A 248 3.32 -5.58 31.84
CA ALA A 248 4.39 -4.72 31.35
C ALA A 248 5.66 -5.07 32.12
N GLU A 249 6.62 -5.70 31.45
CA GLU A 249 7.85 -6.10 32.11
C GLU A 249 8.51 -4.85 32.69
N ALA A 250 8.87 -4.93 33.97
CA ALA A 250 9.75 -3.94 34.58
C ALA A 250 11.00 -3.85 33.70
N PRO A 251 11.47 -2.63 33.33
CA PRO A 251 12.54 -2.47 32.35
C PRO A 251 13.77 -3.27 32.77
N LEU A 252 14.09 -4.31 31.98
CA LEU A 252 15.36 -5.01 32.07
C LEU A 252 16.44 -4.03 31.60
N SER A 253 17.04 -3.33 32.55
CA SER A 253 18.27 -2.56 32.35
C SER A 253 19.41 -3.50 31.99
N GLY A 254 19.51 -3.83 30.70
CA GLY A 254 20.57 -4.61 30.09
C GLY A 254 20.89 -4.02 28.72
N GLY A 255 21.60 -2.90 28.70
CA GLY A 255 22.04 -2.26 27.47
C GLY A 255 22.87 -3.21 26.62
N ALA A 256 22.55 -3.26 25.32
CA ALA A 256 23.40 -3.85 24.29
C ALA A 256 24.73 -3.07 24.25
N GLY A 257 25.69 -3.52 25.06
CA GLY A 257 27.07 -3.05 25.01
C GLY A 257 27.71 -3.56 23.72
N THR A 258 27.92 -2.67 22.76
CA THR A 258 28.82 -2.88 21.64
C THR A 258 30.21 -3.21 22.17
N ALA A 259 30.62 -4.47 22.08
CA ALA A 259 31.97 -4.90 22.40
C ALA A 259 32.98 -4.19 21.46
N ARG A 260 33.85 -3.37 22.05
CA ARG A 260 35.00 -2.74 21.41
C ARG A 260 36.24 -3.58 21.75
N PRO A 261 37.11 -3.95 20.80
CA PRO A 261 38.25 -4.79 21.11
C PRO A 261 39.36 -4.02 21.83
N GLU A 262 40.12 -4.80 22.59
CA GLU A 262 41.13 -4.50 23.59
C GLU A 262 42.20 -3.46 23.23
N SER A 263 42.64 -2.71 24.25
CA SER A 263 44.01 -2.21 24.33
C SER A 263 44.48 -2.02 25.78
N ALA A 264 45.55 -2.76 26.11
CA ALA A 264 46.61 -2.55 27.11
C ALA A 264 46.37 -2.89 28.62
N PRO A 265 47.37 -3.52 29.28
CA PRO A 265 47.31 -3.93 30.68
C PRO A 265 47.83 -2.83 31.63
N GLY A 266 47.11 -2.60 32.72
CA GLY A 266 47.50 -1.70 33.82
C GLY A 266 47.24 -2.34 35.19
N PRO A 267 47.97 -1.96 36.24
CA PRO A 267 48.34 -2.85 37.34
C PRO A 267 47.24 -3.05 38.40
N ALA A 268 47.33 -4.21 39.05
CA ALA A 268 46.44 -4.71 40.10
C ALA A 268 46.28 -3.74 41.29
N PRO A 269 45.05 -3.51 41.77
CA PRO A 269 44.82 -2.97 43.10
C PRO A 269 44.53 -4.08 44.13
N SER A 270 45.33 -4.00 45.19
CA SER A 270 45.17 -4.45 46.58
C SER A 270 43.89 -5.16 47.02
N ASN A 271 44.09 -6.29 47.69
CA ASN A 271 43.15 -7.00 48.56
C ASN A 271 42.51 -6.08 49.63
N GLY A 272 41.18 -5.98 49.62
CA GLY A 272 40.36 -5.46 50.71
C GLY A 272 39.28 -6.50 51.10
N PRO A 273 38.89 -6.59 52.39
CA PRO A 273 38.11 -7.71 52.90
C PRO A 273 36.63 -7.66 52.49
N ALA A 274 36.08 -8.86 52.31
CA ALA A 274 34.73 -9.17 51.84
C ALA A 274 33.63 -8.47 52.66
N ALA A 275 32.86 -7.61 51.99
CA ALA A 275 31.54 -7.21 52.45
C ALA A 275 30.51 -8.25 51.97
N THR A 276 29.96 -9.02 52.90
CA THR A 276 28.80 -9.90 52.69
C THR A 276 27.58 -9.03 52.38
N GLY A 277 27.29 -8.83 51.09
CA GLY A 277 26.02 -8.27 50.63
C GLY A 277 24.87 -9.25 50.90
N PRO A 278 23.64 -8.75 51.12
CA PRO A 278 22.48 -9.60 51.36
C PRO A 278 22.26 -10.52 50.16
N GLY A 279 22.10 -11.81 50.45
CA GLY A 279 21.96 -12.86 49.45
C GLY A 279 20.83 -12.55 48.47
N ASN A 280 21.19 -12.38 47.20
CA ASN A 280 20.29 -12.67 46.10
C ASN A 280 20.04 -14.17 46.14
N ASP A 281 18.96 -14.58 46.80
CA ASP A 281 18.46 -15.95 46.73
C ASP A 281 17.64 -16.07 45.43
N PRO A 282 18.16 -16.68 44.35
CA PRO A 282 17.42 -16.85 43.11
C PRO A 282 16.21 -17.79 43.28
N ALA A 283 16.07 -18.44 44.43
CA ALA A 283 14.97 -19.37 44.72
C ALA A 283 13.68 -18.69 45.22
N ALA A 284 13.68 -17.38 45.49
CA ALA A 284 12.54 -16.66 46.06
C ALA A 284 11.78 -15.76 45.06
N ARG A 285 11.94 -15.97 43.75
CA ARG A 285 10.99 -15.40 42.79
C ARG A 285 9.73 -16.26 42.81
N THR A 286 8.68 -15.78 43.47
CA THR A 286 7.32 -16.31 43.32
C THR A 286 7.08 -16.45 41.82
N PRO A 287 6.75 -17.65 41.28
CA PRO A 287 6.37 -17.76 39.88
C PRO A 287 5.22 -16.78 39.70
N LEU A 288 5.40 -15.79 38.82
CA LEU A 288 4.31 -14.96 38.34
C LEU A 288 3.21 -15.94 37.97
N GLU A 289 2.06 -15.88 38.67
CA GLU A 289 0.90 -16.63 38.21
C GLU A 289 0.71 -16.23 36.75
N PRO A 290 0.67 -17.20 35.82
CA PRO A 290 0.47 -16.90 34.43
C PRO A 290 -0.96 -16.41 34.29
N ASP A 291 -1.20 -15.11 34.56
CA ASP A 291 -2.39 -14.40 34.16
C ASP A 291 -2.64 -14.78 32.70
N ALA A 292 -3.83 -15.37 32.45
CA ALA A 292 -4.09 -16.17 31.27
C ALA A 292 -3.70 -15.41 30.00
N VAL A 293 -2.58 -15.83 29.40
CA VAL A 293 -2.02 -15.25 28.17
C VAL A 293 -3.07 -15.25 27.06
N ILE A 294 -3.94 -16.27 27.04
CA ILE A 294 -5.09 -16.38 26.16
C ILE A 294 -6.31 -16.83 26.96
N THR A 295 -7.42 -16.11 26.81
CA THR A 295 -8.73 -16.50 27.35
C THR A 295 -9.68 -16.78 26.19
N TRP A 296 -10.33 -17.94 26.21
CA TRP A 296 -11.30 -18.33 25.19
C TRP A 296 -12.72 -17.92 25.58
N SER A 297 -13.58 -17.70 24.58
CA SER A 297 -15.01 -17.52 24.81
C SER A 297 -15.64 -18.80 25.37
N ASP A 298 -16.54 -18.66 26.36
CA ASP A 298 -17.24 -19.79 26.99
C ASP A 298 -18.16 -20.56 26.02
N ARG A 299 -18.53 -19.92 24.91
CA ARG A 299 -19.38 -20.50 23.85
C ARG A 299 -18.75 -20.24 22.48
N ALA A 300 -19.11 -21.08 21.52
CA ALA A 300 -18.83 -20.80 20.12
C ALA A 300 -19.46 -19.45 19.75
N THR A 301 -18.62 -18.53 19.29
CA THR A 301 -19.06 -17.19 18.84
C THR A 301 -19.88 -17.25 17.57
N GLN A 302 -19.72 -18.32 16.80
CA GLN A 302 -20.46 -18.56 15.57
C GLN A 302 -20.62 -20.07 15.35
N GLU A 303 -21.83 -20.48 15.02
CA GLU A 303 -22.11 -21.78 14.42
C GLU A 303 -22.39 -21.57 12.94
N LEU A 304 -21.53 -22.14 12.11
CA LEU A 304 -21.64 -22.07 10.66
C LEU A 304 -22.30 -23.38 10.23
N SER A 305 -23.50 -23.31 9.65
CA SER A 305 -24.13 -24.53 9.13
C SER A 305 -23.18 -25.21 8.14
N SER A 306 -23.13 -26.54 8.16
CA SER A 306 -22.09 -27.31 7.46
C SER A 306 -22.10 -27.18 5.94
N GLY A 307 -23.04 -26.45 5.33
CA GLY A 307 -23.00 -26.07 3.91
C GLY A 307 -22.56 -27.21 2.97
N GLY A 308 -23.11 -28.42 3.16
CA GLY A 308 -22.72 -29.62 2.41
C GLY A 308 -21.41 -30.27 2.88
N ALA A 309 -21.32 -31.61 2.82
CA ALA A 309 -20.14 -32.38 3.19
C ALA A 309 -18.87 -32.01 2.38
N ASP A 310 -19.05 -31.29 1.28
CA ASP A 310 -18.09 -31.01 0.22
C ASP A 310 -16.90 -30.11 0.63
N TRP A 311 -16.98 -29.40 1.75
CA TRP A 311 -15.91 -28.51 2.24
C TRP A 311 -15.05 -29.12 3.36
N ALA A 312 -15.02 -30.45 3.50
CA ALA A 312 -14.19 -31.14 4.50
C ALA A 312 -12.69 -30.89 4.35
N ASP A 313 -12.19 -30.92 3.12
CA ASP A 313 -10.76 -30.80 2.83
C ASP A 313 -10.35 -29.35 2.50
N ALA A 314 -11.15 -28.36 2.91
CA ALA A 314 -10.90 -26.97 2.57
C ALA A 314 -9.85 -26.33 3.49
N THR A 315 -8.86 -25.69 2.88
CA THR A 315 -7.93 -24.77 3.54
C THR A 315 -8.70 -23.55 4.01
N MET A 316 -8.62 -23.23 5.29
CA MET A 316 -9.32 -22.09 5.85
C MET A 316 -8.44 -20.86 5.96
N VAL A 317 -9.00 -19.69 5.68
CA VAL A 317 -8.30 -18.42 5.79
C VAL A 317 -9.15 -17.42 6.55
N TRP A 318 -8.59 -16.84 7.61
CA TRP A 318 -9.23 -15.73 8.30
C TRP A 318 -8.98 -14.41 7.57
N ALA A 319 -10.03 -13.66 7.26
CA ALA A 319 -9.95 -12.40 6.55
C ALA A 319 -11.02 -11.42 7.03
N ASP A 320 -10.59 -10.30 7.60
CA ASP A 320 -11.45 -9.21 8.11
C ASP A 320 -12.64 -9.68 8.96
N GLY A 321 -12.36 -10.54 9.95
CA GLY A 321 -13.38 -11.08 10.85
C GLY A 321 -14.30 -12.14 10.23
N ARG A 322 -14.04 -12.54 8.98
CA ARG A 322 -14.74 -13.61 8.26
C ARG A 322 -13.81 -14.81 8.05
N VAL A 323 -14.42 -15.98 7.86
CA VAL A 323 -13.70 -17.20 7.50
C VAL A 323 -13.94 -17.46 6.02
N ALA A 324 -12.89 -17.38 5.22
CA ALA A 324 -12.87 -17.91 3.87
C ALA A 324 -12.42 -19.38 3.90
N LEU A 325 -12.93 -20.15 2.94
CA LEU A 325 -12.57 -21.54 2.71
C LEU A 325 -12.07 -21.64 1.27
N ALA A 326 -11.00 -22.38 1.06
CA ALA A 326 -10.47 -22.65 -0.27
C ALA A 326 -10.18 -24.14 -0.40
N ARG A 327 -10.74 -24.78 -1.41
CA ARG A 327 -10.53 -26.21 -1.65
C ARG A 327 -10.01 -26.44 -3.06
N LEU A 328 -9.10 -27.39 -3.20
CA LEU A 328 -8.63 -27.83 -4.50
C LEU A 328 -9.65 -28.84 -5.08
N VAL A 329 -10.22 -28.50 -6.23
CA VAL A 329 -11.18 -29.33 -6.98
C VAL A 329 -10.54 -29.75 -8.30
N GLY A 330 -10.53 -31.06 -8.56
CA GLY A 330 -9.83 -31.64 -9.70
C GLY A 330 -8.30 -31.75 -9.49
N GLY A 331 -7.64 -32.56 -10.32
CA GLY A 331 -6.17 -32.67 -10.34
C GLY A 331 -5.52 -33.73 -9.43
N LEU A 332 -6.25 -34.31 -8.46
CA LEU A 332 -5.71 -35.39 -7.60
C LEU A 332 -6.03 -36.81 -8.12
N SER A 333 -6.98 -36.96 -9.03
CA SER A 333 -7.35 -38.26 -9.64
C SER A 333 -6.95 -38.26 -11.12
N ALA A 334 -6.61 -39.45 -11.65
CA ALA A 334 -5.93 -39.75 -12.92
C ALA A 334 -6.50 -39.15 -14.23
N LEU A 335 -7.48 -38.24 -14.17
CA LEU A 335 -8.00 -37.52 -15.31
C LEU A 335 -7.19 -36.23 -15.55
N PRO A 336 -6.59 -36.07 -16.74
CA PRO A 336 -5.81 -34.88 -17.09
C PRO A 336 -6.75 -33.68 -17.21
N GLY A 337 -6.82 -32.87 -16.16
CA GLY A 337 -7.49 -31.58 -16.14
C GLY A 337 -6.72 -30.60 -15.24
N PRO A 338 -6.73 -29.29 -15.55
CA PRO A 338 -6.14 -28.29 -14.67
C PRO A 338 -6.85 -28.32 -13.31
N ALA A 339 -6.09 -28.33 -12.22
CA ALA A 339 -6.70 -28.21 -10.91
C ALA A 339 -7.31 -26.81 -10.75
N GLN A 340 -8.38 -26.73 -9.98
CA GLN A 340 -9.12 -25.52 -9.72
C GLN A 340 -9.16 -25.30 -8.21
N VAL A 341 -9.04 -24.04 -7.77
CA VAL A 341 -9.30 -23.69 -6.37
C VAL A 341 -10.67 -23.03 -6.30
N GLU A 342 -11.61 -23.67 -5.61
CA GLU A 342 -12.89 -23.07 -5.27
C GLU A 342 -12.77 -22.30 -3.97
N ILE A 343 -13.28 -21.07 -3.96
CA ILE A 343 -13.30 -20.20 -2.79
C ILE A 343 -14.74 -20.03 -2.29
N GLY A 344 -14.94 -20.26 -1.00
CA GLY A 344 -16.18 -20.02 -0.28
C GLY A 344 -16.00 -19.05 0.89
N LEU A 345 -17.08 -18.39 1.29
CA LEU A 345 -17.16 -17.57 2.49
C LEU A 345 -18.07 -18.26 3.49
N ALA A 346 -17.58 -18.53 4.69
CA ALA A 346 -18.40 -19.07 5.74
C ALA A 346 -19.34 -17.99 6.28
N THR A 347 -20.63 -18.27 6.28
CA THR A 347 -21.71 -17.43 6.79
C THR A 347 -22.53 -18.22 7.81
N PRO A 348 -23.35 -17.57 8.67
CA PRO A 348 -24.25 -18.30 9.57
C PRO A 348 -25.14 -19.32 8.83
N GLY A 349 -25.57 -18.99 7.60
CA GLY A 349 -26.38 -19.85 6.73
C GLY A 349 -25.60 -20.91 5.95
N GLY A 350 -24.29 -21.07 6.20
CA GLY A 350 -23.42 -22.05 5.56
C GLY A 350 -22.31 -21.43 4.71
N VAL A 351 -21.67 -22.25 3.87
CA VAL A 351 -20.60 -21.78 2.99
C VAL A 351 -21.20 -21.21 1.71
N ARG A 352 -21.03 -19.90 1.49
CA ARG A 352 -21.41 -19.23 0.24
C ARG A 352 -20.24 -19.32 -0.73
N ALA A 353 -20.38 -20.05 -1.84
CA ALA A 353 -19.38 -20.03 -2.91
C ALA A 353 -19.17 -18.57 -3.40
N LEU A 354 -17.92 -18.12 -3.41
CA LEU A 354 -17.52 -16.80 -3.89
C LEU A 354 -17.09 -16.87 -5.36
N GLY A 355 -16.27 -17.85 -5.72
CA GLY A 355 -15.78 -18.01 -7.07
C GLY A 355 -14.77 -19.14 -7.19
N GLU A 356 -14.16 -19.26 -8.38
CA GLU A 356 -13.19 -20.29 -8.70
C GLU A 356 -11.98 -19.72 -9.44
N ILE A 357 -10.79 -20.28 -9.18
CA ILE A 357 -9.55 -19.98 -9.90
C ILE A 357 -9.14 -21.26 -10.63
N ARG A 358 -9.00 -21.18 -11.95
CA ARG A 358 -8.68 -22.34 -12.78
C ARG A 358 -7.17 -22.40 -13.06
N GLY A 359 -6.66 -23.59 -13.37
CA GLY A 359 -5.25 -23.73 -13.76
C GLY A 359 -4.26 -23.58 -12.59
N VAL A 360 -4.72 -23.84 -11.37
CA VAL A 360 -3.88 -23.75 -10.17
C VAL A 360 -2.94 -24.96 -10.15
N GLY A 361 -1.64 -24.67 -10.08
CA GLY A 361 -0.60 -25.69 -9.92
C GLY A 361 -0.39 -26.06 -8.46
N VAL A 362 0.08 -27.28 -8.20
CA VAL A 362 0.50 -27.70 -6.86
C VAL A 362 2.03 -27.59 -6.71
N PRO A 363 2.55 -27.09 -5.56
CA PRO A 363 1.80 -26.57 -4.43
C PRO A 363 1.23 -25.16 -4.71
N TRP A 364 0.13 -24.84 -4.03
CA TRP A 364 -0.49 -23.51 -3.98
C TRP A 364 -0.55 -23.03 -2.54
N SER A 365 -0.74 -21.73 -2.34
CA SER A 365 -0.93 -21.13 -1.02
C SER A 365 -2.04 -20.09 -1.10
N ILE A 366 -2.80 -19.95 -0.04
CA ILE A 366 -3.84 -18.92 0.08
C ILE A 366 -3.68 -18.15 1.38
N GLY A 367 -3.99 -16.87 1.36
CA GLY A 367 -4.20 -16.11 2.58
C GLY A 367 -4.94 -14.80 2.32
N SER A 368 -5.13 -14.04 3.39
CA SER A 368 -5.85 -12.78 3.37
C SER A 368 -4.93 -11.60 3.11
N LEU A 369 -5.41 -10.58 2.40
CA LEU A 369 -4.81 -9.25 2.42
C LEU A 369 -5.62 -8.41 3.42
N ALA A 370 -5.18 -8.39 4.68
CA ALA A 370 -5.94 -7.73 5.74
C ALA A 370 -6.20 -6.23 5.45
N GLY A 371 -7.38 -5.74 5.86
CA GLY A 371 -7.84 -4.38 5.58
C GLY A 371 -8.32 -4.13 4.16
N ALA A 372 -8.18 -5.09 3.22
CA ALA A 372 -8.57 -4.91 1.83
C ALA A 372 -9.74 -5.80 1.37
N ASP A 373 -10.32 -6.62 2.25
CA ASP A 373 -11.36 -7.61 1.92
C ASP A 373 -11.00 -8.48 0.70
N ARG A 374 -9.75 -8.95 0.66
CA ARG A 374 -9.21 -9.72 -0.46
C ARG A 374 -8.55 -11.01 0.01
N LEU A 375 -8.64 -12.02 -0.84
CA LEU A 375 -7.83 -13.23 -0.75
C LEU A 375 -6.78 -13.23 -1.85
N VAL A 376 -5.61 -13.76 -1.54
CA VAL A 376 -4.53 -13.99 -2.48
C VAL A 376 -4.31 -15.49 -2.55
N VAL A 377 -4.39 -16.05 -3.75
CA VAL A 377 -3.99 -17.42 -4.06
C VAL A 377 -2.76 -17.34 -4.94
N ALA A 378 -1.68 -18.01 -4.57
CA ALA A 378 -0.45 -18.06 -5.35
C ALA A 378 -0.04 -19.50 -5.65
N TRP A 379 0.47 -19.75 -6.85
CA TRP A 379 0.94 -21.07 -7.27
C TRP A 379 2.08 -20.97 -8.28
N ALA A 380 2.85 -22.05 -8.42
CA ALA A 380 3.81 -22.16 -9.51
C ALA A 380 3.11 -22.81 -10.72
N GLN A 381 3.08 -22.13 -11.87
CA GLN A 381 2.58 -22.73 -13.11
C GLN A 381 3.76 -23.31 -13.90
N GLU A 382 3.69 -24.61 -14.18
CA GLU A 382 4.55 -25.22 -15.18
C GLU A 382 4.03 -24.77 -16.55
N GLN A 383 4.87 -24.05 -17.29
CA GLN A 383 4.52 -23.66 -18.65
C GLN A 383 4.48 -24.94 -19.46
N ALA A 384 3.27 -25.51 -19.63
CA ALA A 384 3.06 -26.63 -20.51
C ALA A 384 3.70 -26.23 -21.84
N GLU A 385 4.72 -26.99 -22.26
CA GLU A 385 5.28 -26.82 -23.60
C GLU A 385 4.12 -27.09 -24.54
N THR A 386 3.43 -26.04 -24.95
CA THR A 386 2.55 -26.04 -26.11
C THR A 386 3.46 -26.17 -27.33
N GLY A 387 4.14 -27.32 -27.42
CA GLY A 387 4.79 -27.85 -28.61
C GLY A 387 3.76 -28.37 -29.61
N LEU A 388 2.51 -27.90 -29.55
CA LEU A 388 1.53 -28.04 -30.60
C LEU A 388 1.90 -27.07 -31.72
N GLY A 389 2.79 -27.51 -32.62
CA GLY A 389 2.86 -26.90 -33.95
C GLY A 389 4.17 -27.00 -34.72
N ALA A 390 5.32 -27.17 -34.07
CA ALA A 390 6.55 -27.42 -34.80
C ALA A 390 6.65 -28.92 -35.10
N THR A 391 5.86 -29.41 -36.07
CA THR A 391 6.18 -30.67 -36.72
C THR A 391 7.60 -30.53 -37.25
N PRO A 392 8.57 -31.34 -36.80
CA PRO A 392 9.91 -31.29 -37.36
C PRO A 392 9.76 -31.58 -38.84
N GLY A 393 10.08 -30.59 -39.68
CA GLY A 393 10.02 -30.75 -41.12
C GLY A 393 10.79 -32.02 -41.52
N PRO A 394 10.22 -32.90 -42.35
CA PRO A 394 10.86 -34.14 -42.76
C PRO A 394 12.11 -33.80 -43.58
N GLY A 395 13.28 -33.77 -42.94
CA GLY A 395 14.55 -33.45 -43.59
C GLY A 395 15.63 -32.81 -42.72
N ALA A 396 15.31 -32.32 -41.53
CA ALA A 396 16.34 -31.82 -40.61
C ALA A 396 17.03 -33.00 -39.92
N GLY A 397 18.18 -33.41 -40.46
CA GLY A 397 19.01 -34.48 -39.92
C GLY A 397 19.21 -34.34 -38.41
N VAL A 398 18.95 -35.41 -37.68
CA VAL A 398 19.13 -35.52 -36.23
C VAL A 398 20.58 -35.19 -35.90
N PRO A 399 20.88 -34.07 -35.21
CA PRO A 399 22.23 -33.83 -34.71
C PRO A 399 22.49 -34.83 -33.57
N ALA A 400 23.16 -35.92 -33.90
CA ALA A 400 23.67 -36.86 -32.92
C ALA A 400 24.74 -36.16 -32.06
N GLY A 401 24.49 -36.03 -30.75
CA GLY A 401 25.55 -35.84 -29.76
C GLY A 401 25.59 -34.51 -29.01
N GLY A 402 24.72 -33.53 -29.29
CA GLY A 402 24.64 -32.32 -28.48
C GLY A 402 23.79 -32.56 -27.24
N GLY A 403 24.42 -32.86 -26.10
CA GLY A 403 23.74 -32.96 -24.80
C GLY A 403 22.86 -31.73 -24.56
N ALA A 404 21.56 -31.91 -24.81
CA ALA A 404 20.56 -30.89 -24.61
C ALA A 404 20.45 -30.67 -23.10
N THR A 405 21.30 -29.79 -22.61
CA THR A 405 21.12 -29.09 -21.34
C THR A 405 19.81 -28.35 -21.49
N GLY A 406 18.70 -29.04 -21.19
CA GLY A 406 17.36 -28.50 -21.20
C GLY A 406 17.42 -27.20 -20.41
N ARG A 407 17.34 -26.07 -21.12
CA ARG A 407 17.42 -24.76 -20.50
C ARG A 407 16.19 -24.69 -19.62
N ASN A 408 16.44 -24.82 -18.32
CA ASN A 408 15.45 -24.77 -17.27
C ASN A 408 14.74 -23.41 -17.38
N ARG A 409 13.60 -23.38 -18.09
CA ARG A 409 12.83 -22.15 -18.21
C ARG A 409 12.30 -21.84 -16.82
N PRO A 410 12.50 -20.62 -16.31
CA PRO A 410 12.01 -20.27 -14.98
C PRO A 410 10.51 -20.50 -14.93
N ARG A 411 10.07 -21.38 -14.01
CA ARG A 411 8.63 -21.50 -13.69
C ARG A 411 8.15 -20.13 -13.22
N ARG A 412 7.04 -19.69 -13.79
CA ARG A 412 6.42 -18.41 -13.45
C ARG A 412 5.55 -18.64 -12.22
N VAL A 413 5.71 -17.79 -11.22
CA VAL A 413 4.76 -17.74 -10.11
C VAL A 413 3.52 -17.04 -10.64
N HIS A 414 2.35 -17.61 -10.43
CA HIS A 414 1.06 -17.00 -10.73
C HIS A 414 0.38 -16.63 -9.42
N ALA A 415 -0.43 -15.59 -9.48
CA ALA A 415 -1.26 -15.15 -8.39
C ALA A 415 -2.66 -14.81 -8.90
N ALA A 416 -3.65 -15.07 -8.07
CA ALA A 416 -5.00 -14.56 -8.21
C ALA A 416 -5.37 -13.78 -6.96
N GLU A 417 -5.98 -12.61 -7.13
CA GLU A 417 -6.60 -11.86 -6.06
C GLU A 417 -8.10 -11.90 -6.23
N MET A 418 -8.82 -12.25 -5.18
CA MET A 418 -10.27 -12.32 -5.19
C MET A 418 -10.86 -11.39 -4.14
N SER A 419 -11.93 -10.69 -4.50
CA SER A 419 -12.72 -9.92 -3.54
C SER A 419 -13.54 -10.86 -2.66
N LEU A 420 -13.49 -10.67 -1.34
CA LEU A 420 -14.35 -11.38 -0.38
C LEU A 420 -15.81 -10.93 -0.43
N TRP A 421 -16.08 -9.76 -1.02
CA TRP A 421 -17.43 -9.22 -1.16
C TRP A 421 -18.12 -9.78 -2.39
N THR A 422 -17.50 -9.59 -3.56
CA THR A 422 -18.08 -9.94 -4.86
C THR A 422 -17.73 -11.36 -5.29
N GLY A 423 -16.61 -11.91 -4.81
CA GLY A 423 -16.06 -13.17 -5.31
C GLY A 423 -15.36 -13.03 -6.67
N GLU A 424 -15.28 -11.83 -7.23
CA GLU A 424 -14.62 -11.60 -8.51
C GLU A 424 -13.09 -11.61 -8.37
N ALA A 425 -12.42 -12.16 -9.37
CA ALA A 425 -10.98 -12.05 -9.51
C ALA A 425 -10.61 -10.61 -9.90
N LEU A 426 -9.99 -9.89 -8.96
CA LEU A 426 -9.44 -8.55 -9.16
C LEU A 426 -8.13 -8.61 -9.97
N PHE A 427 -7.44 -9.74 -9.89
CA PHE A 427 -6.24 -10.05 -10.64
C PHE A 427 -6.15 -11.56 -10.83
N GLU A 428 -5.73 -11.99 -12.01
CA GLU A 428 -5.37 -13.38 -12.29
C GLU A 428 -4.26 -13.37 -13.35
N GLY A 429 -3.10 -13.91 -13.02
CA GLY A 429 -1.99 -13.94 -13.96
C GLY A 429 -0.63 -14.21 -13.31
N GLU A 430 0.43 -13.99 -14.07
CA GLU A 430 1.80 -14.09 -13.57
C GLU A 430 2.04 -13.04 -12.48
N ALA A 431 2.50 -13.50 -11.32
CA ALA A 431 2.88 -12.67 -10.21
C ALA A 431 3.97 -11.69 -10.64
N ARG A 432 3.74 -10.41 -10.38
CA ARG A 432 4.64 -9.34 -10.77
C ARG A 432 5.61 -9.10 -9.62
N THR A 433 6.89 -9.14 -9.88
CA THR A 433 7.87 -8.51 -8.99
C THR A 433 7.97 -7.05 -9.41
N SER A 434 7.02 -6.20 -9.01
CA SER A 434 7.10 -4.79 -9.39
C SER A 434 8.23 -4.12 -8.60
N PRO A 435 9.27 -3.57 -9.24
CA PRO A 435 10.17 -2.67 -8.54
C PRO A 435 9.35 -1.47 -8.04
N THR A 436 9.64 -0.98 -6.83
CA THR A 436 8.93 0.14 -6.19
C THR A 436 8.95 1.46 -6.95
N LEU A 437 9.77 1.56 -7.99
CA LEU A 437 9.78 2.67 -8.93
C LEU A 437 9.93 2.09 -10.34
N GLN A 438 8.91 2.25 -11.18
CA GLN A 438 9.06 1.96 -12.59
C GLN A 438 9.88 3.07 -13.26
N VAL A 439 10.60 2.73 -14.34
CA VAL A 439 11.32 3.72 -15.16
C VAL A 439 10.38 4.83 -15.62
N ARG A 440 9.10 4.51 -15.85
CA ARG A 440 8.07 5.46 -16.22
C ARG A 440 7.77 6.47 -15.10
N ASP A 441 7.74 6.04 -13.85
CA ASP A 441 7.53 6.93 -12.69
C ASP A 441 8.68 7.93 -12.57
N LEU A 442 9.91 7.45 -12.74
CA LEU A 442 11.10 8.31 -12.79
C LEU A 442 11.07 9.28 -13.96
N GLN A 443 10.60 8.85 -15.14
CA GLN A 443 10.45 9.72 -16.31
C GLN A 443 9.40 10.81 -16.09
N VAL A 444 8.23 10.48 -15.52
CA VAL A 444 7.19 11.46 -15.20
C VAL A 444 7.68 12.43 -14.14
N LEU A 445 8.30 11.92 -13.06
CA LEU A 445 8.85 12.76 -12.00
C LEU A 445 9.94 13.69 -12.55
N ALA A 446 10.84 13.18 -13.39
CA ALA A 446 11.87 13.99 -14.05
C ALA A 446 11.27 15.05 -14.98
N LEU A 447 10.19 14.73 -15.69
CA LEU A 447 9.49 15.69 -16.57
C LEU A 447 8.78 16.78 -15.76
N VAL A 448 8.13 16.43 -14.64
CA VAL A 448 7.48 17.39 -13.75
C VAL A 448 8.50 18.30 -13.07
N LEU A 449 9.55 17.73 -12.46
CA LEU A 449 10.62 18.48 -11.81
C LEU A 449 11.42 19.32 -12.80
N GLY A 450 11.76 18.76 -13.97
CA GLY A 450 12.44 19.47 -15.05
C GLY A 450 11.61 20.61 -15.61
N GLY A 451 10.30 20.39 -15.79
CA GLY A 451 9.35 21.43 -16.19
C GLY A 451 9.21 22.54 -15.16
N ALA A 452 9.19 22.19 -13.86
CA ALA A 452 9.17 23.17 -12.78
C ALA A 452 10.46 23.98 -12.71
N LEU A 453 11.62 23.33 -12.83
CA LEU A 453 12.92 24.01 -12.85
C LEU A 453 13.04 24.93 -14.07
N ALA A 454 12.65 24.46 -15.26
CA ALA A 454 12.63 25.29 -16.47
C ALA A 454 11.69 26.49 -16.32
N GLY A 455 10.51 26.28 -15.71
CA GLY A 455 9.57 27.36 -15.40
C GLY A 455 10.14 28.38 -14.43
N ALA A 456 10.79 27.91 -13.36
CA ALA A 456 11.46 28.77 -12.39
C ALA A 456 12.63 29.54 -13.03
N LEU A 457 13.42 28.90 -13.89
CA LEU A 457 14.52 29.53 -14.61
C LEU A 457 14.02 30.60 -15.60
N LEU A 458 12.95 30.30 -16.36
CA LEU A 458 12.30 31.27 -17.24
C LEU A 458 11.75 32.48 -16.46
N PHE A 459 11.28 32.26 -15.23
CA PHE A 459 10.81 33.32 -14.35
C PHE A 459 11.97 34.17 -13.81
N VAL A 460 13.01 33.54 -13.27
CA VAL A 460 14.16 34.22 -12.64
C VAL A 460 15.03 34.95 -13.68
N MET A 461 15.27 34.34 -14.83
CA MET A 461 16.12 34.94 -15.87
C MET A 461 15.44 36.08 -16.63
N ARG A 462 14.12 36.24 -16.49
CA ARG A 462 13.41 37.28 -17.20
C ARG A 462 13.49 38.58 -16.42
N ASP A 463 14.47 39.39 -16.77
CA ASP A 463 14.49 40.80 -16.39
C ASP A 463 13.21 41.46 -16.94
N GLN A 464 12.35 41.96 -16.06
CA GLN A 464 11.14 42.67 -16.44
C GLN A 464 11.52 44.15 -16.59
N PRO A 465 11.79 44.66 -17.81
CA PRO A 465 11.87 46.10 -17.97
C PRO A 465 10.50 46.64 -17.56
N ARG A 466 10.48 47.56 -16.58
CA ARG A 466 9.30 48.26 -16.04
C ARG A 466 8.62 49.12 -17.11
N ARG A 467 8.26 48.53 -18.24
CA ARG A 467 7.59 49.19 -19.35
C ARG A 467 6.15 49.38 -18.94
N GLY A 468 5.77 50.65 -18.77
CA GLY A 468 4.38 51.04 -18.56
C GLY A 468 3.52 50.44 -19.68
N VAL A 469 2.58 49.59 -19.30
CA VAL A 469 1.58 49.06 -20.22
C VAL A 469 0.39 50.01 -20.16
N SER A 470 0.02 50.59 -21.31
CA SER A 470 -1.17 51.45 -21.38
C SER A 470 -2.42 50.58 -21.36
N VAL A 471 -3.26 50.74 -20.35
CA VAL A 471 -4.59 50.13 -20.31
C VAL A 471 -5.55 50.98 -21.14
N PRO A 472 -6.45 50.40 -21.95
CA PRO A 472 -7.48 51.17 -22.66
C PRO A 472 -8.33 52.01 -21.70
N ILE A 473 -8.81 53.17 -22.15
CA ILE A 473 -9.65 54.07 -21.35
C ILE A 473 -10.95 53.35 -20.97
N GLY A 474 -11.33 53.42 -19.69
CA GLY A 474 -12.53 52.77 -19.14
C GLY A 474 -12.37 51.27 -18.87
N ALA A 475 -11.14 50.77 -18.86
CA ALA A 475 -10.83 49.42 -18.47
C ALA A 475 -9.69 49.39 -17.43
N SER A 476 -9.73 48.41 -16.55
CA SER A 476 -8.69 48.11 -15.56
C SER A 476 -8.08 46.75 -15.84
N LEU A 477 -6.89 46.50 -15.30
CA LEU A 477 -6.33 45.15 -15.31
C LEU A 477 -7.25 44.23 -14.50
N ALA A 478 -7.68 43.13 -15.12
CA ALA A 478 -8.53 42.16 -14.43
C ALA A 478 -7.82 41.59 -13.20
N THR A 479 -8.52 41.55 -12.07
CA THR A 479 -7.98 41.07 -10.80
C THR A 479 -7.59 39.58 -10.85
N PRO A 480 -6.65 39.12 -9.99
CA PRO A 480 -6.24 37.71 -9.93
C PRO A 480 -7.42 36.76 -9.71
N ALA A 481 -8.33 37.11 -8.81
CA ALA A 481 -9.52 36.30 -8.51
C ALA A 481 -10.40 36.12 -9.76
N ARG A 482 -10.70 37.19 -10.51
CA ARG A 482 -11.47 37.10 -11.76
C ARG A 482 -10.77 36.22 -12.79
N ARG A 483 -9.44 36.33 -12.92
CA ARG A 483 -8.66 35.48 -13.83
C ARG A 483 -8.66 34.00 -13.41
N GLY A 484 -8.57 33.73 -12.11
CA GLY A 484 -8.63 32.38 -11.54
C GLY A 484 -9.99 31.73 -11.78
N VAL A 485 -11.09 32.43 -11.51
CA VAL A 485 -12.44 31.92 -11.80
C VAL A 485 -12.64 31.72 -13.30
N ALA A 486 -12.18 32.65 -14.15
CA ALA A 486 -12.21 32.48 -15.60
C ALA A 486 -11.49 31.18 -16.03
N MET A 487 -10.35 30.86 -15.40
CA MET A 487 -9.60 29.64 -15.67
C MET A 487 -10.38 28.38 -15.31
N VAL A 488 -11.00 28.33 -14.14
CA VAL A 488 -11.82 27.18 -13.75
C VAL A 488 -12.98 26.98 -14.73
N LEU A 489 -13.66 28.06 -15.13
CA LEU A 489 -14.75 28.02 -16.11
C LEU A 489 -14.27 27.60 -17.51
N ASP A 490 -13.06 28.01 -17.90
CA ASP A 490 -12.44 27.59 -19.17
C ASP A 490 -12.05 26.10 -19.15
N PHE A 491 -11.63 25.56 -17.99
CA PHE A 491 -11.17 24.18 -17.86
C PHE A 491 -12.31 23.16 -17.79
N ALA A 492 -13.40 23.52 -17.10
CA ALA A 492 -14.55 22.63 -16.87
C ALA A 492 -15.06 21.91 -18.14
N PRO A 493 -15.33 22.58 -19.28
CA PRO A 493 -15.79 21.88 -20.49
C PRO A 493 -14.74 20.91 -21.06
N ALA A 494 -13.45 21.21 -20.92
CA ALA A 494 -12.38 20.33 -21.39
C ALA A 494 -12.24 19.06 -20.53
N VAL A 495 -12.45 19.20 -19.22
CA VAL A 495 -12.53 18.05 -18.28
C VAL A 495 -13.71 17.16 -18.62
N LEU A 496 -14.89 17.74 -18.84
CA LEU A 496 -16.10 16.99 -19.21
C LEU A 496 -15.93 16.27 -20.55
N ALA A 497 -15.35 16.93 -21.55
CA ALA A 497 -15.06 16.32 -22.85
C ALA A 497 -14.06 15.17 -22.72
N SER A 498 -12.98 15.35 -21.94
CA SER A 498 -12.02 14.28 -21.69
C SER A 498 -12.65 13.10 -20.95
N ALA A 499 -13.42 13.37 -19.89
CA ALA A 499 -14.17 12.36 -19.15
C ALA A 499 -15.07 11.53 -20.08
N ALA A 500 -15.77 12.19 -21.02
CA ALA A 500 -16.61 11.53 -22.02
C ALA A 500 -15.79 10.69 -23.02
N ILE A 501 -14.64 11.17 -23.49
CA ILE A 501 -13.76 10.45 -24.44
C ILE A 501 -13.25 9.14 -23.81
N TYR A 502 -12.85 9.17 -22.55
CA TYR A 502 -12.24 8.02 -21.86
C TYR A 502 -13.24 7.19 -21.05
N GLY A 503 -14.53 7.57 -21.01
CA GLY A 503 -15.55 6.86 -20.23
C GLY A 503 -15.28 6.87 -18.72
N VAL A 504 -14.66 7.93 -18.20
CA VAL A 504 -14.33 8.08 -16.77
C VAL A 504 -15.14 9.20 -16.13
N SER A 505 -15.28 9.21 -14.80
CA SER A 505 -15.95 10.32 -14.11
C SER A 505 -15.11 11.60 -14.14
N PRO A 506 -15.71 12.81 -14.19
CA PRO A 506 -14.95 14.06 -14.15
C PRO A 506 -14.08 14.20 -12.91
N GLY A 507 -14.56 13.69 -11.76
CA GLY A 507 -13.78 13.63 -10.52
C GLY A 507 -12.53 12.76 -10.63
N ARG A 508 -12.51 11.76 -11.50
CA ARG A 508 -11.31 10.94 -11.78
C ARG A 508 -10.30 11.66 -12.68
N VAL A 509 -10.76 12.58 -13.53
CA VAL A 509 -9.87 13.45 -14.35
C VAL A 509 -9.23 14.54 -13.48
N LEU A 510 -9.98 15.08 -12.51
CA LEU A 510 -9.54 16.15 -11.60
C LEU A 510 -8.91 15.66 -10.29
N GLY A 511 -9.12 14.40 -9.94
CA GLY A 511 -8.88 13.88 -8.62
C GLY A 511 -7.41 13.97 -8.22
N PRO A 512 -7.09 14.47 -7.01
CA PRO A 512 -5.75 14.32 -6.42
C PRO A 512 -5.42 12.86 -6.12
N THR A 513 -6.38 11.93 -6.31
CA THR A 513 -6.14 10.51 -6.56
C THR A 513 -5.43 10.27 -7.90
N MET A 514 -4.36 11.02 -8.15
CA MET A 514 -3.10 10.40 -8.50
C MET A 514 -2.69 9.50 -7.33
N ALA A 515 -3.41 8.38 -7.17
CA ALA A 515 -2.81 7.18 -6.61
C ALA A 515 -1.43 7.03 -7.30
N PRO A 516 -0.39 6.60 -6.58
CA PRO A 516 0.99 6.66 -7.05
C PRO A 516 1.08 6.26 -8.52
N LEU A 517 1.83 7.05 -9.29
CA LEU A 517 1.98 7.06 -10.76
C LEU A 517 2.13 5.70 -11.47
N GLU A 518 2.21 4.60 -10.71
CA GLU A 518 2.38 3.21 -11.13
C GLU A 518 1.38 2.71 -12.19
N SER A 519 0.21 3.35 -12.33
CA SER A 519 -0.71 3.06 -13.44
C SER A 519 -1.57 4.25 -13.88
N ALA A 520 -1.24 5.47 -13.44
CA ALA A 520 -2.04 6.65 -13.75
C ALA A 520 -2.06 6.85 -15.26
N ASP A 521 -3.20 6.50 -15.87
CA ASP A 521 -3.48 6.87 -17.23
C ASP A 521 -3.59 8.40 -17.21
N LEU A 522 -2.47 9.08 -17.48
CA LEU A 522 -2.41 10.53 -17.57
C LEU A 522 -3.12 11.02 -18.83
N ALA A 523 -3.54 10.12 -19.71
CA ALA A 523 -4.18 10.46 -20.97
C ALA A 523 -5.44 11.32 -20.78
N PRO A 524 -6.37 11.06 -19.85
CA PRO A 524 -7.53 11.92 -19.62
C PRO A 524 -7.14 13.32 -19.13
N LEU A 525 -6.19 13.45 -18.20
CA LEU A 525 -5.76 14.77 -17.72
C LEU A 525 -5.01 15.54 -18.82
N ALA A 526 -4.07 14.89 -19.50
CA ALA A 526 -3.33 15.49 -20.61
C ALA A 526 -4.27 15.90 -21.76
N THR A 527 -5.28 15.09 -22.05
CA THR A 527 -6.32 15.41 -23.05
C THR A 527 -7.15 16.60 -22.60
N ALA A 528 -7.54 16.68 -21.32
CA ALA A 528 -8.27 17.83 -20.78
C ALA A 528 -7.44 19.12 -20.89
N LEU A 529 -6.15 19.09 -20.53
CA LEU A 529 -5.25 20.24 -20.67
C LEU A 529 -5.05 20.65 -22.14
N GLY A 530 -4.87 19.67 -23.03
CA GLY A 530 -4.75 19.90 -24.47
C GLY A 530 -6.01 20.52 -25.07
N LEU A 531 -7.19 19.98 -24.75
CA LEU A 531 -8.48 20.51 -25.18
C LEU A 531 -8.70 21.93 -24.67
N ALA A 532 -8.42 22.19 -23.38
CA ALA A 532 -8.53 23.53 -22.80
C ALA A 532 -7.61 24.53 -23.52
N CYS A 533 -6.38 24.12 -23.84
CA CYS A 533 -5.43 24.93 -24.58
C CYS A 533 -5.93 25.28 -25.98
N VAL A 534 -6.40 24.29 -26.74
CA VAL A 534 -6.91 24.49 -28.11
C VAL A 534 -8.16 25.35 -28.12
N VAL A 535 -9.17 25.01 -27.30
CA VAL A 535 -10.44 25.74 -27.24
C VAL A 535 -10.20 27.19 -26.82
N CYS A 536 -9.44 27.43 -25.75
CA CYS A 536 -9.13 28.79 -25.31
C CYS A 536 -8.41 29.58 -26.40
N THR A 537 -7.43 28.97 -27.08
CA THR A 537 -6.68 29.61 -28.18
C THR A 537 -7.60 30.05 -29.30
N VAL A 538 -8.47 29.16 -29.77
CA VAL A 538 -9.40 29.45 -30.87
C VAL A 538 -10.39 30.53 -30.46
N THR A 539 -11.01 30.41 -29.28
CA THR A 539 -12.00 31.42 -28.82
C THR A 539 -11.37 32.79 -28.61
N GLU A 540 -10.16 32.84 -28.05
CA GLU A 540 -9.44 34.08 -27.76
C GLU A 540 -8.95 34.74 -29.06
N TRP A 541 -8.50 33.98 -30.04
CA TRP A 541 -8.15 34.50 -31.36
C TRP A 541 -9.36 35.10 -32.09
N LEU A 542 -10.53 34.42 -32.06
CA LEU A 542 -11.72 34.85 -32.77
C LEU A 542 -12.40 36.05 -32.09
N THR A 543 -12.46 36.06 -30.76
CA THR A 543 -13.31 37.01 -30.01
C THR A 543 -12.55 37.92 -29.05
N GLY A 544 -11.26 37.67 -28.82
CA GLY A 544 -10.50 38.28 -27.73
C GLY A 544 -10.92 37.78 -26.34
N ARG A 545 -11.79 36.75 -26.27
CA ARG A 545 -12.36 36.23 -25.02
C ARG A 545 -12.38 34.70 -25.04
N THR A 546 -12.19 34.10 -23.88
CA THR A 546 -12.50 32.69 -23.64
C THR A 546 -13.91 32.58 -23.03
N LEU A 547 -14.43 31.37 -22.83
CA LEU A 547 -15.76 31.18 -22.23
C LEU A 547 -15.85 31.84 -20.85
N GLY A 548 -14.92 31.50 -19.95
CA GLY A 548 -14.86 32.05 -18.60
C GLY A 548 -14.61 33.56 -18.59
N LYS A 549 -13.75 34.07 -19.48
CA LYS A 549 -13.53 35.53 -19.63
C LYS A 549 -14.79 36.23 -20.10
N SER A 550 -15.56 35.64 -21.01
CA SER A 550 -16.81 36.22 -21.51
C SER A 550 -17.85 36.32 -20.39
N ILE A 551 -17.98 35.28 -19.56
CA ILE A 551 -18.88 35.26 -18.40
C ILE A 551 -18.52 36.36 -17.39
N LEU A 552 -17.22 36.59 -17.17
CA LEU A 552 -16.71 37.57 -16.20
C LEU A 552 -16.44 38.96 -16.79
N GLY A 553 -16.86 39.21 -18.03
CA GLY A 553 -16.63 40.50 -18.71
C GLY A 553 -15.16 40.83 -19.00
N CYS A 554 -14.25 39.86 -18.90
CA CYS A 554 -12.83 40.07 -19.20
C CYS A 554 -12.57 40.04 -20.71
N VAL A 555 -11.63 40.85 -21.18
CA VAL A 555 -11.16 40.86 -22.56
C VAL A 555 -9.64 40.80 -22.61
N VAL A 556 -9.11 40.11 -23.60
CA VAL A 556 -7.70 40.07 -23.90
C VAL A 556 -7.39 41.08 -24.97
N VAL A 557 -6.46 41.98 -24.68
CA VAL A 557 -6.00 42.98 -25.63
C VAL A 557 -4.47 42.87 -25.82
N PRO A 558 -3.94 43.17 -27.01
CA PRO A 558 -2.52 43.33 -27.21
C PRO A 558 -1.96 44.38 -26.24
N ALA A 559 -0.81 44.10 -25.62
CA ALA A 559 -0.11 45.09 -24.82
C ALA A 559 0.48 46.14 -25.77
N ARG A 560 -0.22 47.25 -25.98
CA ARG A 560 0.34 48.40 -26.72
C ARG A 560 1.55 48.88 -25.94
N ARG A 561 2.71 48.89 -26.59
CA ARG A 561 3.86 49.61 -26.06
C ARG A 561 3.44 51.05 -26.02
N GLY A 562 3.28 51.61 -24.82
CA GLY A 562 3.12 53.05 -24.70
C GLY A 562 4.29 53.65 -25.46
N SER A 563 4.01 54.31 -26.60
CA SER A 563 4.95 55.26 -27.14
C SER A 563 5.13 56.23 -25.99
N ALA A 564 6.23 56.08 -25.24
CA ALA A 564 6.63 57.10 -24.29
C ALA A 564 6.65 58.34 -25.15
N ARG A 565 5.59 59.15 -25.05
CA ARG A 565 5.48 60.39 -25.80
C ARG A 565 6.77 61.08 -25.39
N PRO A 566 7.73 61.27 -26.31
CA PRO A 566 8.96 61.95 -25.95
C PRO A 566 8.47 63.21 -25.28
N ARG A 567 8.87 63.41 -24.03
CA ARG A 567 8.41 64.51 -23.18
C ARG A 567 8.93 65.78 -23.85
N SER A 568 8.30 66.22 -24.94
CA SER A 568 8.81 67.23 -25.86
C SER A 568 8.70 68.62 -25.27
N ASP A 569 8.01 68.76 -24.15
CA ASP A 569 7.78 70.06 -23.51
C ASP A 569 8.32 70.03 -22.07
N ALA A 570 9.47 69.37 -21.85
CA ALA A 570 10.37 69.79 -20.78
C ALA A 570 10.91 71.16 -21.17
N GLN A 571 10.10 72.18 -20.91
CA GLN A 571 10.39 73.59 -21.07
C GLN A 571 11.78 73.88 -20.48
N PRO A 572 12.81 74.16 -21.30
CA PRO A 572 14.15 74.44 -20.80
C PRO A 572 14.13 75.82 -20.16
N GLY A 573 13.95 75.87 -18.84
CA GLY A 573 13.93 77.17 -18.14
C GLY A 573 13.52 77.17 -16.67
N ALA A 574 13.15 76.05 -16.05
CA ALA A 574 12.95 76.04 -14.60
C ALA A 574 14.31 75.86 -13.88
N PRO A 575 14.77 76.83 -13.08
CA PRO A 575 16.06 76.74 -12.40
C PRO A 575 16.09 75.58 -11.41
N GLU A 576 17.21 74.86 -11.46
CA GLU A 576 17.56 73.63 -10.74
C GLU A 576 17.83 73.90 -9.24
N GLY A 577 16.81 74.41 -8.54
CA GLY A 577 16.97 74.89 -7.18
C GLY A 577 15.67 74.92 -6.38
N ALA A 578 14.93 73.80 -6.32
CA ALA A 578 13.88 73.60 -5.32
C ALA A 578 13.63 72.10 -5.07
N LEU A 579 14.47 71.49 -4.24
CA LEU A 579 14.14 70.26 -3.53
C LEU A 579 13.03 70.56 -2.51
N ALA A 580 11.77 70.31 -2.88
CA ALA A 580 10.65 70.23 -1.96
C ALA A 580 9.59 69.26 -2.51
N GLY A 581 9.91 67.96 -2.51
CA GLY A 581 8.95 66.91 -2.76
C GLY A 581 8.02 66.77 -1.55
N HIS A 582 6.89 67.50 -1.56
CA HIS A 582 5.67 67.21 -0.80
C HIS A 582 4.51 68.15 -1.16
N ASP A 583 4.75 69.27 -1.85
CA ASP A 583 3.70 70.27 -2.15
C ASP A 583 2.98 70.09 -3.49
N THR A 584 3.51 69.32 -4.44
CA THR A 584 2.84 69.07 -5.73
C THR A 584 1.56 68.28 -5.56
N ASP A 585 1.55 67.26 -4.69
CA ASP A 585 0.36 66.46 -4.41
C ASP A 585 -0.71 67.28 -3.68
N ARG A 586 -0.29 68.26 -2.85
CA ARG A 586 -1.19 69.19 -2.14
C ARG A 586 -1.76 70.26 -3.07
N GLN A 587 -0.93 70.84 -3.95
CA GLN A 587 -1.37 71.79 -4.97
C GLN A 587 -2.28 71.15 -6.01
N GLN A 588 -2.03 69.89 -6.38
CA GLN A 588 -2.87 69.16 -7.33
C GLN A 588 -4.21 68.76 -6.70
N ARG A 589 -4.23 68.35 -5.42
CA ARG A 589 -5.48 68.14 -4.66
C ARG A 589 -6.24 69.44 -4.39
N ALA A 590 -5.55 70.54 -4.12
CA ALA A 590 -6.18 71.86 -3.95
C ALA A 590 -6.76 72.39 -5.27
N ALA A 591 -6.09 72.15 -6.40
CA ALA A 591 -6.60 72.49 -7.73
C ALA A 591 -7.84 71.66 -8.11
N TRP A 592 -7.87 70.36 -7.76
CA TRP A 592 -9.08 69.54 -7.95
C TRP A 592 -10.22 69.93 -7.01
N ALA A 593 -9.93 70.19 -5.73
CA ALA A 593 -10.94 70.65 -4.77
C ALA A 593 -11.52 72.03 -5.15
N ALA A 594 -10.70 72.93 -5.73
CA ALA A 594 -11.15 74.22 -6.24
C ALA A 594 -11.99 74.08 -7.53
N ALA A 595 -11.70 73.10 -8.38
CA ALA A 595 -12.52 72.78 -9.55
C ALA A 595 -13.90 72.27 -9.14
N ASP A 596 -13.97 71.40 -8.12
CA ASP A 596 -15.25 70.89 -7.59
C ASP A 596 -16.06 71.97 -6.84
N ALA A 597 -15.40 72.92 -6.18
CA ALA A 597 -16.06 74.00 -5.43
C ALA A 597 -16.72 75.08 -6.31
N THR A 598 -16.38 75.18 -7.60
CA THR A 598 -16.95 76.21 -8.49
C THR A 598 -18.31 75.85 -9.10
N GLY A 599 -18.90 74.70 -8.74
CA GLY A 599 -20.32 74.43 -8.96
C GLY A 599 -20.80 74.71 -10.38
N SER A 600 -20.03 74.33 -11.39
CA SER A 600 -20.42 74.43 -12.80
C SER A 600 -21.08 73.12 -13.24
N PRO A 601 -22.43 73.03 -13.31
CA PRO A 601 -23.14 71.78 -13.64
C PRO A 601 -23.12 71.44 -15.15
N ALA A 602 -22.17 71.98 -15.91
CA ALA A 602 -22.01 71.68 -17.32
C ALA A 602 -20.52 71.47 -17.63
N GLY A 603 -19.95 70.39 -17.07
CA GLY A 603 -18.73 69.83 -17.62
C GLY A 603 -18.97 69.59 -19.12
N PRO A 604 -18.08 70.03 -20.01
CA PRO A 604 -18.26 69.81 -21.44
C PRO A 604 -18.53 68.33 -21.65
N THR A 605 -19.63 68.02 -22.33
CA THR A 605 -19.86 66.73 -22.97
C THR A 605 -18.75 66.56 -24.01
N GLY A 606 -17.54 66.30 -23.53
CA GLY A 606 -16.44 65.86 -24.36
C GLY A 606 -16.96 64.72 -25.22
N PRO A 607 -16.57 64.67 -26.51
CA PRO A 607 -17.07 63.68 -27.43
C PRO A 607 -17.01 62.33 -26.73
N ARG A 608 -18.18 61.71 -26.57
CA ARG A 608 -18.32 60.35 -26.01
C ARG A 608 -17.39 59.52 -26.87
N LEU A 609 -16.20 59.21 -26.36
CA LEU A 609 -15.17 58.52 -27.12
C LEU A 609 -15.80 57.20 -27.50
N GLU A 610 -16.18 57.07 -28.77
CA GLU A 610 -16.69 55.81 -29.27
C GLU A 610 -15.59 54.78 -29.00
N PRO A 611 -15.94 53.64 -28.38
CA PRO A 611 -14.94 52.67 -27.97
C PRO A 611 -14.12 52.28 -29.20
N GLU A 612 -12.82 52.61 -29.19
CA GLU A 612 -11.92 52.21 -30.27
C GLU A 612 -12.11 50.71 -30.51
N PRO A 613 -12.30 50.27 -31.78
CA PRO A 613 -12.44 48.86 -32.07
C PRO A 613 -11.19 48.13 -31.56
N LEU A 614 -11.39 47.25 -30.58
CA LEU A 614 -10.30 46.54 -29.91
C LEU A 614 -9.51 45.73 -30.95
N GLU A 615 -8.21 45.95 -31.00
CA GLU A 615 -7.31 45.21 -31.87
C GLU A 615 -7.33 43.72 -31.51
N ARG A 616 -7.61 42.87 -32.50
CA ARG A 616 -7.72 41.42 -32.29
C ARG A 616 -6.35 40.83 -31.94
N VAL A 617 -6.35 39.89 -30.99
CA VAL A 617 -5.15 39.12 -30.64
C VAL A 617 -4.83 38.18 -31.80
N SER A 618 -3.58 38.18 -32.28
CA SER A 618 -3.17 37.25 -33.33
C SER A 618 -3.19 35.81 -32.83
N LEU A 619 -3.46 34.85 -33.72
CA LEU A 619 -3.53 33.43 -33.39
C LEU A 619 -2.28 32.94 -32.65
N TRP A 620 -1.11 33.37 -33.09
CA TRP A 620 0.17 33.02 -32.46
C TRP A 620 0.27 33.51 -31.01
N ARG A 621 -0.14 34.76 -30.73
CA ARG A 621 -0.13 35.30 -29.36
C ARG A 621 -1.10 34.53 -28.47
N ALA A 622 -2.30 34.22 -28.96
CA ALA A 622 -3.27 33.40 -28.23
C ALA A 622 -2.74 31.99 -27.94
N ALA A 623 -2.05 31.36 -28.91
CA ALA A 623 -1.48 30.02 -28.76
C ALA A 623 -0.36 29.97 -27.72
N VAL A 624 0.64 30.85 -27.83
CA VAL A 624 1.76 30.94 -26.86
C VAL A 624 1.24 31.15 -25.44
N ARG A 625 0.28 32.07 -25.30
CA ARG A 625 -0.31 32.40 -24.02
C ARG A 625 -1.00 31.19 -23.38
N ASN A 626 -1.86 30.50 -24.13
CA ASN A 626 -2.65 29.39 -23.60
C ASN A 626 -1.81 28.14 -23.38
N ALA A 627 -0.79 27.89 -24.21
CA ALA A 627 0.17 26.80 -23.98
C ALA A 627 0.88 26.95 -22.62
N LEU A 628 1.30 28.17 -22.27
CA LEU A 628 1.92 28.45 -20.98
C LEU A 628 0.93 28.43 -19.82
N ARG A 629 -0.32 28.87 -20.04
CA ARG A 629 -1.39 28.87 -19.03
C ARG A 629 -1.77 27.46 -18.59
N TRP A 630 -1.81 26.52 -19.52
CA TRP A 630 -2.21 25.12 -19.25
C TRP A 630 -1.03 24.18 -18.99
N PHE A 631 0.20 24.70 -18.96
CA PHE A 631 1.36 23.92 -18.53
C PHE A 631 1.42 23.89 -16.99
N PRO A 632 1.20 22.74 -16.32
CA PRO A 632 0.93 22.70 -14.88
C PRO A 632 2.01 23.36 -14.00
N PRO A 633 3.32 23.17 -14.24
CA PRO A 633 4.35 23.85 -13.47
C PRO A 633 4.29 25.38 -13.57
N MET A 634 3.91 25.93 -14.74
CA MET A 634 3.83 27.37 -14.96
C MET A 634 2.54 27.97 -14.38
N ALA A 635 1.44 27.22 -14.36
CA ALA A 635 0.19 27.64 -13.73
C ALA A 635 0.36 27.89 -12.23
N VAL A 636 1.14 27.05 -11.53
CA VAL A 636 1.46 27.22 -10.11
C VAL A 636 2.30 28.47 -9.86
N LEU A 637 3.32 28.72 -10.70
CA LEU A 637 4.17 29.92 -10.59
C LEU A 637 3.39 31.23 -10.84
N ALA A 638 2.32 31.20 -11.63
CA ALA A 638 1.50 32.38 -11.87
C ALA A 638 0.72 32.85 -10.62
N ILE A 639 0.51 31.97 -9.64
CA ILE A 639 -0.16 32.30 -8.37
C ILE A 639 0.77 33.12 -7.46
N THR A 640 2.09 33.01 -7.61
CA THR A 640 3.08 33.64 -6.72
C THR A 640 3.62 34.98 -7.22
N ASP A 641 3.26 35.42 -8.43
CA ASP A 641 3.71 36.72 -8.95
C ASP A 641 2.97 37.89 -8.28
N ALA A 642 3.71 38.69 -7.52
CA ALA A 642 3.22 39.89 -6.83
C ALA A 642 2.74 41.01 -7.78
N GLN A 643 3.18 41.01 -9.05
CA GLN A 643 2.69 41.95 -10.06
C GLN A 643 1.42 41.45 -10.75
N PHE A 644 0.97 40.24 -10.41
CA PHE A 644 -0.24 39.62 -10.91
C PHE A 644 -0.29 39.55 -12.45
N ARG A 645 0.87 39.46 -13.10
CA ARG A 645 0.98 39.31 -14.55
C ARG A 645 1.28 37.87 -14.86
N HIS A 646 0.31 37.19 -15.47
CA HIS A 646 0.50 35.81 -15.90
C HIS A 646 1.70 35.75 -16.88
N PRO A 647 2.70 34.87 -16.67
CA PRO A 647 3.90 34.80 -17.53
C PRO A 647 3.56 34.62 -19.02
N GLY A 648 2.48 33.88 -19.31
CA GLY A 648 1.96 33.73 -20.66
C GLY A 648 1.48 35.04 -21.28
N ASP A 649 0.91 35.97 -20.50
CA ASP A 649 0.46 37.27 -20.99
C ASP A 649 1.66 38.12 -21.40
N VAL A 650 2.69 38.11 -20.55
CA VAL A 650 3.95 38.83 -20.76
C VAL A 650 4.72 38.29 -21.97
N LEU A 651 4.78 36.97 -22.14
CA LEU A 651 5.45 36.32 -23.29
C LEU A 651 4.67 36.53 -24.60
N ALA A 652 3.35 36.48 -24.55
CA ALA A 652 2.51 36.75 -25.71
C ALA A 652 2.39 38.25 -26.04
N GLY A 653 2.84 39.15 -25.16
CA GLY A 653 2.66 40.59 -25.32
C GLY A 653 1.17 40.98 -25.29
N THR A 654 0.43 40.43 -24.34
CA THR A 654 -1.01 40.66 -24.12
C THR A 654 -1.28 41.07 -22.69
N ILE A 655 -2.46 41.61 -22.42
CA ILE A 655 -2.98 41.85 -21.07
C ILE A 655 -4.46 41.45 -21.01
N VAL A 656 -4.93 41.07 -19.82
CA VAL A 656 -6.36 40.93 -19.54
C VAL A 656 -6.86 42.18 -18.85
N VAL A 657 -7.87 42.78 -19.47
CA VAL A 657 -8.58 43.92 -18.95
C VAL A 657 -10.03 43.54 -18.61
N ALA A 658 -10.61 44.21 -17.63
CA ALA A 658 -12.01 44.17 -17.29
C ALA A 658 -12.57 45.60 -17.35
N PRO A 659 -13.89 45.79 -17.51
CA PRO A 659 -14.51 47.10 -17.40
C PRO A 659 -14.17 47.73 -16.05
N ASP A 660 -13.87 49.03 -16.04
CA ASP A 660 -13.74 49.76 -14.80
C ASP A 660 -15.09 49.75 -14.09
N GLU A 661 -15.13 49.16 -12.90
CA GLU A 661 -16.27 49.36 -12.01
C GLU A 661 -16.25 50.83 -11.58
N PRO A 662 -17.34 51.58 -11.78
CA PRO A 662 -17.41 52.96 -11.33
C PRO A 662 -17.15 52.96 -9.83
N ALA A 663 -16.16 53.73 -9.40
CA ALA A 663 -15.61 53.75 -8.04
C ALA A 663 -16.59 54.13 -6.91
N GLY A 664 -17.90 54.20 -7.18
CA GLY A 664 -18.96 54.56 -6.24
C GLY A 664 -19.96 53.44 -5.93
N ALA A 665 -19.85 52.26 -6.51
CA ALA A 665 -20.67 51.11 -6.11
C ALA A 665 -19.96 50.33 -5.00
N ASP A 666 -19.82 50.93 -3.81
CA ASP A 666 -19.35 50.22 -2.63
C ASP A 666 -20.41 49.17 -2.25
N PRO A 667 -20.17 47.86 -2.48
CA PRO A 667 -21.20 46.84 -2.29
C PRO A 667 -21.45 46.53 -0.80
N GLY A 668 -20.80 47.24 0.13
CA GLY A 668 -20.88 47.02 1.58
C GLY A 668 -21.44 48.20 2.40
N GLY A 669 -21.96 49.26 1.78
CA GLY A 669 -22.32 50.50 2.47
C GLY A 669 -23.66 50.53 3.24
N ASP A 670 -24.64 49.68 2.94
CA ASP A 670 -25.99 49.80 3.50
C ASP A 670 -26.47 48.53 4.22
N ALA A 671 -26.13 48.43 5.51
CA ALA A 671 -26.95 47.79 6.55
C ALA A 671 -26.42 48.17 7.95
N GLY A 672 -26.27 49.46 8.24
CA GLY A 672 -26.24 49.91 9.63
C GLY A 672 -27.62 49.66 10.26
N PRO A 673 -27.72 49.01 11.44
CA PRO A 673 -29.01 48.82 12.09
C PRO A 673 -29.60 50.20 12.44
N ALA A 674 -30.86 50.41 12.06
CA ALA A 674 -31.61 51.58 12.47
C ALA A 674 -31.83 51.52 13.99
N ASP A 675 -30.96 52.20 14.75
CA ASP A 675 -31.19 52.50 16.16
C ASP A 675 -32.41 53.44 16.28
N GLY A 676 -33.57 52.85 16.56
CA GLY A 676 -34.75 53.58 17.02
C GLY A 676 -34.57 54.03 18.47
N PRO A 677 -35.10 55.21 18.86
CA PRO A 677 -34.97 55.70 20.23
C PRO A 677 -35.76 54.85 21.23
N PRO A 678 -35.25 54.62 22.45
CA PRO A 678 -35.97 53.87 23.47
C PRO A 678 -37.16 54.67 23.99
N GLY A 679 -38.34 54.04 23.98
CA GLY A 679 -39.57 54.57 24.54
C GLY A 679 -39.49 54.73 26.07
N GLN A 680 -40.10 55.81 26.55
CA GLN A 680 -40.36 56.08 27.96
C GLN A 680 -41.43 55.13 28.50
N GLY A 681 -41.13 54.55 29.67
CA GLY A 681 -42.03 53.90 30.60
C GLY A 681 -41.52 54.18 32.02
#